data_AF-A0A498BXY0-F1
#
_entry.id   AF-A0A498BXY0-F1
#
_cell.length_a   1.000
_cell.length_b   1.000
_cell.length_c   1.000
_cell.angle_alpha   90.00
_cell.angle_beta   90.00
_cell.angle_gamma   90.00
#
_symmetry.space_group_name_H-M   'P 1'
#
loop_
_entity.id
_entity.type
_entity.pdbx_description
1 polymer ?
#
loop_
_entity_poly.entity_id
_entity_poly.type
_entity_poly.pdbx_seq_one_letter_code
_entity_poly.pdbx_strand_id
1 'polypeptide(L)'
;MRALLILTGVVLLALPALFPAASSEESQEYRLGALGFRDAEATLDRWQPTADYLSEAIPGARFTVVPMNYPELEAAIAEETVDFVLTNTGHYVRMEDEHGITRLVTMIADQQGEAVRVFGGVLFTRADRDDLQSLTDLAGQRLIAVGEGSLGGWHVGREALLDAGVDPVNDLASVEFTGMPHDQVVEAVLAGEGDAGTVRTGVLESMADEGRLDPADIRVLNPRQLANFPLQHSTNLYPEWPFSRLNHTPDAIAEAVTVALLEMPAEHPAAHQGGYQGWSAPLSYGEVHDLFRRLGEPPYEPTPGFDLRAAWENHPQVVLGLMLLVTTLMTGAIVKYRRLNRELVTEVDQRRVVEQQLRQHQARLTHLANHDPLTDLPNRLMLTTRLEQAIARATGTNERVAVMFLDLDRFKTINDSLGHTVGDDLLRILAERLKRHVDANTIARLGGDEFIILLDRVTDMAEVDRHAEELLRLVAEPFAVGGWRSLQVGGSIGISLFPDDAEEASELITQADAAMYLAKAEGRNTFRYYTQALTEAASERLETETRLRRALELGHLEVFYQPQLDVATGSIIGVEALVRWRDPEEGLISPARFIPVAEETGLINRLGQQVLERACRQAVAWEQAGLPALDMAVNLSAHQIIDPQMTSRVRRALHESGLSAERLVLEITESTLMTQAEDVLGTLEELKQLGVQVAIDDFGTGYSSLAYLKRFAIDWLKVDRCFIQDLPADKSDAELTQTIINLAHNLGIQVLAEGVETREQLDFLARLGCDSWQGFLCSRPLPPEELAEHLNNRDDEKRRA
;
A
#
# COMPACT_ATOMS: atom_id res chain seq x y z
N MET A 1 32.77 49.26 49.50
CA MET A 1 33.29 50.49 48.86
C MET A 1 33.42 50.22 47.38
N ARG A 2 32.40 50.63 46.58
CA ARG A 2 32.38 50.78 45.09
C ARG A 2 32.75 49.53 44.27
N ALA A 3 32.17 49.18 43.13
CA ALA A 3 31.14 49.70 42.23
C ALA A 3 30.91 48.54 41.21
N LEU A 4 29.66 48.12 40.97
CA LEU A 4 28.83 48.51 39.82
C LEU A 4 29.20 47.70 38.54
N LEU A 5 28.61 46.52 38.29
CA LEU A 5 27.33 46.27 37.58
C LEU A 5 27.25 46.96 36.21
N ILE A 6 27.13 46.16 35.14
CA ILE A 6 26.07 46.24 34.12
C ILE A 6 25.94 44.85 33.47
N LEU A 7 24.83 44.18 33.76
CA LEU A 7 24.32 43.00 33.08
C LEU A 7 22.89 43.34 32.67
N THR A 8 22.63 43.28 31.36
CA THR A 8 21.36 42.99 30.67
C THR A 8 20.02 43.52 31.23
N GLY A 9 19.31 44.26 30.38
CA GLY A 9 17.96 43.85 29.98
C GLY A 9 16.88 44.95 29.89
N VAL A 10 16.02 44.78 28.86
CA VAL A 10 14.54 44.93 28.91
C VAL A 10 13.91 46.23 28.32
N VAL A 11 13.26 46.04 27.15
CA VAL A 11 11.88 46.47 26.75
C VAL A 11 11.61 47.85 26.09
N LEU A 12 11.23 47.77 24.81
CA LEU A 12 9.94 48.16 24.17
C LEU A 12 9.19 49.46 24.58
N LEU A 13 8.84 50.25 23.54
CA LEU A 13 7.54 50.89 23.20
C LEU A 13 7.49 52.43 22.96
N ALA A 14 6.95 52.75 21.77
CA ALA A 14 6.08 53.87 21.35
C ALA A 14 6.70 55.28 21.10
N LEU A 15 6.86 55.76 19.84
CA LEU A 15 5.89 56.41 18.90
C LEU A 15 5.66 57.93 19.17
N PRO A 16 5.33 58.80 18.18
CA PRO A 16 6.16 59.38 17.09
C PRO A 16 5.99 60.93 16.91
N ALA A 17 6.50 61.46 15.78
CA ALA A 17 6.05 62.67 15.03
C ALA A 17 6.52 64.05 15.55
N LEU A 18 6.79 65.10 14.77
CA LEU A 18 6.65 65.51 13.35
C LEU A 18 7.91 66.38 13.05
N PHE A 19 8.57 66.31 11.90
CA PHE A 19 8.28 67.04 10.65
C PHE A 19 9.18 66.46 9.54
N PRO A 20 8.68 66.15 8.32
CA PRO A 20 9.56 65.93 7.18
C PRO A 20 9.98 67.28 6.60
N ALA A 21 11.28 67.51 6.47
CA ALA A 21 11.82 68.51 5.57
C ALA A 21 11.61 68.02 4.13
N ALA A 22 11.11 68.88 3.26
CA ALA A 22 11.01 68.62 1.83
C ALA A 22 12.43 68.45 1.26
N SER A 23 12.80 67.21 0.93
CA SER A 23 13.95 66.92 0.07
C SER A 23 13.51 67.11 -1.37
N SER A 24 14.19 67.97 -2.11
CA SER A 24 14.19 67.91 -3.57
C SER A 24 14.56 66.49 -3.98
N GLU A 25 13.63 65.77 -4.61
CA GLU A 25 13.94 64.48 -5.25
C GLU A 25 15.05 64.73 -6.28
N GLU A 26 16.26 64.24 -5.99
CA GLU A 26 17.30 64.09 -7.00
C GLU A 26 16.77 63.09 -8.03
N SER A 27 16.50 63.57 -9.25
CA SER A 27 16.07 62.72 -10.34
C SER A 27 17.16 61.70 -10.65
N GLN A 28 16.82 60.42 -10.60
CA GLN A 28 17.76 59.33 -10.88
C GLN A 28 18.01 59.24 -12.38
N GLU A 29 19.28 59.28 -12.78
CA GLU A 29 19.67 59.21 -14.19
C GLU A 29 19.72 57.75 -14.68
N TYR A 30 19.11 57.51 -15.84
CA TYR A 30 19.09 56.24 -16.57
C TYR A 30 19.65 56.43 -17.97
N ARG A 31 20.47 55.49 -18.43
CA ARG A 31 21.17 55.56 -19.72
C ARG A 31 20.54 54.59 -20.71
N LEU A 32 20.11 55.12 -21.86
CA LEU A 32 19.56 54.37 -22.98
C LEU A 32 20.65 54.19 -24.05
N GLY A 33 21.25 53.01 -24.12
CA GLY A 33 22.15 52.64 -25.21
C GLY A 33 21.36 52.44 -26.50
N ALA A 34 21.59 53.28 -27.51
CA ALA A 34 20.89 53.19 -28.80
C ALA A 34 21.87 52.83 -29.92
N LEU A 35 21.57 51.74 -30.65
CA LEU A 35 22.39 51.30 -31.77
C LEU A 35 22.34 52.33 -32.92
N GLY A 36 23.50 52.84 -33.31
CA GLY A 36 23.72 53.74 -34.45
C GLY A 36 24.61 53.12 -35.53
N PHE A 37 24.30 53.40 -36.81
CA PHE A 37 25.01 52.80 -37.95
C PHE A 37 25.93 53.75 -38.74
N ARG A 38 25.79 55.07 -38.57
CA ARG A 38 26.53 56.07 -39.36
C ARG A 38 27.16 57.13 -38.46
N ASP A 39 26.32 57.89 -37.75
CA ASP A 39 26.68 59.08 -36.99
C ASP A 39 26.02 59.05 -35.61
N ALA A 40 26.78 59.41 -34.59
CA ALA A 40 26.29 59.58 -33.23
C ALA A 40 25.26 60.72 -33.15
N GLU A 41 25.45 61.78 -33.94
CA GLU A 41 24.53 62.92 -34.00
C GLU A 41 23.16 62.50 -34.57
N ALA A 42 23.15 61.77 -35.70
CA ALA A 42 21.90 61.25 -36.27
C ALA A 42 21.17 60.25 -35.34
N THR A 43 21.92 59.50 -34.54
CA THR A 43 21.35 58.55 -33.57
C THR A 43 20.73 59.29 -32.38
N LEU A 44 21.37 60.37 -31.93
CA LEU A 44 20.82 61.29 -30.92
C LEU A 44 19.58 62.02 -31.45
N ASP A 45 19.64 62.58 -32.65
CA ASP A 45 18.51 63.26 -33.27
C ASP A 45 17.28 62.36 -33.38
N ARG A 46 17.50 61.07 -33.63
CA ARG A 46 16.43 60.07 -33.74
C ARG A 46 15.82 59.68 -32.38
N TRP A 47 16.64 59.45 -31.36
CA TRP A 47 16.20 58.79 -30.12
C TRP A 47 16.18 59.68 -28.88
N GLN A 48 16.88 60.81 -28.89
CA GLN A 48 16.87 61.74 -27.76
C GLN A 48 15.47 62.27 -27.45
N PRO A 49 14.60 62.60 -28.44
CA PRO A 49 13.20 62.95 -28.16
C PRO A 49 12.42 61.87 -27.41
N THR A 50 12.74 60.59 -27.61
CA THR A 50 12.12 59.46 -26.89
C THR A 50 12.57 59.45 -25.43
N ALA A 51 13.85 59.68 -25.16
CA ALA A 51 14.38 59.79 -23.80
C ALA A 51 13.86 61.04 -23.07
N ASP A 52 13.70 62.15 -23.78
CA ASP A 52 13.11 63.38 -23.25
C ASP A 52 11.65 63.14 -22.84
N TYR A 53 10.86 62.47 -23.70
CA TYR A 53 9.50 62.05 -23.36
C TYR A 53 9.44 61.17 -22.11
N LEU A 54 10.33 60.16 -21.99
CA LEU A 54 10.38 59.30 -20.80
C LEU A 54 10.72 60.08 -19.53
N SER A 55 11.60 61.08 -19.64
CA SER A 55 11.97 61.96 -18.52
C SER A 55 10.82 62.86 -18.09
N GLU A 56 9.94 63.25 -19.01
CA GLU A 56 8.73 64.03 -18.72
C GLU A 56 7.61 63.16 -18.15
N ALA A 57 7.45 61.94 -18.69
CA ALA A 57 6.37 61.02 -18.32
C ALA A 57 6.58 60.34 -16.96
N ILE A 58 7.84 60.20 -16.50
CA ILE A 58 8.19 59.44 -15.30
C ILE A 58 8.80 60.38 -14.24
N PRO A 59 8.02 60.77 -13.21
CA PRO A 59 8.52 61.63 -12.14
C PRO A 59 9.73 61.03 -11.43
N GLY A 60 10.76 61.84 -11.21
CA GLY A 60 11.97 61.43 -10.48
C GLY A 60 12.97 60.58 -11.27
N ALA A 61 12.76 60.39 -12.58
CA ALA A 61 13.70 59.72 -13.48
C ALA A 61 14.12 60.65 -14.63
N ARG A 62 15.39 60.56 -15.05
CA ARG A 62 15.91 61.28 -16.21
C ARG A 62 16.62 60.31 -17.15
N PHE A 63 16.25 60.32 -18.41
CA PHE A 63 16.80 59.42 -19.43
C PHE A 63 17.72 60.18 -20.37
N THR A 64 18.84 59.55 -20.73
CA THR A 64 19.80 60.09 -21.71
C THR A 64 20.15 59.04 -22.74
N VAL A 65 20.18 59.43 -24.02
CA VAL A 65 20.61 58.51 -25.09
C VAL A 65 22.13 58.50 -25.16
N VAL A 66 22.68 57.29 -25.21
CA VAL A 66 24.10 57.05 -25.49
C VAL A 66 24.17 56.36 -26.85
N PRO A 67 24.52 57.08 -27.93
CA PRO A 67 24.65 56.48 -29.25
C PRO A 67 25.87 55.55 -29.27
N MET A 68 25.68 54.31 -29.73
CA MET A 68 26.71 53.27 -29.71
C MET A 68 26.72 52.48 -31.01
N ASN A 69 27.91 52.07 -31.47
CA ASN A 69 28.04 51.02 -32.48
C ASN A 69 27.94 49.62 -31.85
N TYR A 70 28.02 48.55 -32.65
CA TYR A 70 27.89 47.17 -32.16
C TYR A 70 28.91 46.82 -31.04
N PRO A 71 30.24 46.96 -31.23
CA PRO A 71 31.20 46.69 -30.16
C PRO A 71 30.98 47.52 -28.90
N GLU A 72 30.64 48.81 -29.04
CA GLU A 72 30.40 49.70 -27.91
C GLU A 72 29.15 49.29 -27.12
N LEU A 73 28.07 48.93 -27.82
CA LEU A 73 26.83 48.51 -27.19
C LEU A 73 26.97 47.15 -26.51
N GLU A 74 27.67 46.21 -27.13
CA GLU A 74 27.99 44.90 -26.53
C GLU A 74 28.84 45.07 -25.28
N ALA A 75 29.91 45.87 -25.34
CA ALA A 75 30.72 46.17 -24.17
C ALA A 75 29.90 46.86 -23.07
N ALA A 76 29.04 47.82 -23.44
CA ALA A 76 28.19 48.51 -22.47
C ALA A 76 27.18 47.59 -21.79
N ILE A 77 26.64 46.60 -22.52
CA ILE A 77 25.74 45.58 -21.98
C ILE A 77 26.51 44.63 -21.06
N ALA A 78 27.67 44.13 -21.49
CA ALA A 78 28.50 43.21 -20.73
C ALA A 78 29.06 43.84 -19.44
N GLU A 79 29.40 45.13 -19.49
CA GLU A 79 29.90 45.90 -18.35
C GLU A 79 28.78 46.57 -17.53
N GLU A 80 27.51 46.37 -17.92
CA GLU A 80 26.33 46.93 -17.24
C GLU A 80 26.38 48.46 -17.09
N THR A 81 26.89 49.16 -18.10
CA THR A 81 27.06 50.63 -18.06
C THR A 81 25.85 51.41 -18.61
N VAL A 82 24.83 50.72 -19.13
CA VAL A 82 23.55 51.27 -19.59
C VAL A 82 22.39 50.53 -18.96
N ASP A 83 21.27 51.20 -18.73
CA ASP A 83 20.08 50.60 -18.10
C ASP A 83 19.11 50.03 -19.14
N PHE A 84 18.97 50.74 -20.26
CA PHE A 84 18.05 50.38 -21.33
C PHE A 84 18.79 50.27 -22.65
N VAL A 85 18.29 49.41 -23.52
CA VAL A 85 18.89 49.15 -24.84
C VAL A 85 17.83 49.21 -25.91
N LEU A 86 18.14 49.95 -26.97
CA LEU A 86 17.40 49.96 -28.21
C LEU A 86 18.33 49.51 -29.34
N THR A 87 18.12 48.28 -29.79
CA THR A 87 18.95 47.64 -30.81
C THR A 87 18.08 46.90 -31.81
N ASN A 88 18.67 46.48 -32.92
CA ASN A 88 17.93 45.70 -33.90
C ASN A 88 17.60 44.29 -33.39
N THR A 89 16.58 43.71 -34.02
CA THR A 89 16.00 42.40 -33.68
C THR A 89 17.03 41.27 -33.60
N GLY A 90 18.00 41.21 -34.52
CA GLY A 90 19.01 40.15 -34.53
C GLY A 90 20.04 40.30 -33.42
N HIS A 91 20.51 41.54 -33.22
CA HIS A 91 21.44 41.86 -32.13
C HIS A 91 20.80 41.63 -30.76
N TYR A 92 19.53 42.02 -30.60
CA TYR A 92 18.77 41.76 -29.39
C TYR A 92 18.76 40.27 -29.03
N VAL A 93 18.47 39.37 -29.99
CA VAL A 93 18.39 37.93 -29.73
C VAL A 93 19.71 37.36 -29.19
N ARG A 94 20.83 37.84 -29.70
CA ARG A 94 22.15 37.45 -29.19
C ARG A 94 22.40 37.99 -27.79
N MET A 95 22.07 39.26 -27.53
CA MET A 95 22.22 39.87 -26.21
C MET A 95 21.27 39.27 -25.16
N GLU A 96 20.07 38.83 -25.56
CA GLU A 96 19.12 38.09 -24.71
C GLU A 96 19.75 36.78 -24.23
N ASP A 97 20.43 36.05 -25.12
CA ASP A 97 21.09 34.79 -24.78
C ASP A 97 22.36 34.98 -23.95
N GLU A 98 23.25 35.89 -24.38
CA GLU A 98 24.56 36.09 -23.74
C GLU A 98 24.47 36.84 -22.40
N HIS A 99 23.55 37.79 -22.28
CA HIS A 99 23.50 38.75 -21.17
C HIS A 99 22.15 38.85 -20.48
N GLY A 100 21.13 38.11 -20.95
CA GLY A 100 19.83 38.03 -20.29
C GLY A 100 19.00 39.32 -20.34
N ILE A 101 19.20 40.19 -21.34
CA ILE A 101 18.41 41.43 -21.46
C ILE A 101 16.94 41.13 -21.77
N THR A 102 16.02 41.90 -21.18
CA THR A 102 14.58 41.63 -21.25
C THR A 102 13.85 42.68 -22.09
N ARG A 103 13.06 42.27 -23.09
CA ARG A 103 12.21 43.18 -23.88
C ARG A 103 11.07 43.74 -23.04
N LEU A 104 10.84 45.04 -23.14
CA LEU A 104 9.72 45.73 -22.53
C LEU A 104 8.59 45.97 -23.54
N VAL A 105 8.94 46.50 -24.72
CA VAL A 105 8.00 46.81 -25.80
C VAL A 105 8.66 46.56 -27.16
N THR A 106 7.85 46.41 -28.20
CA THR A 106 8.31 46.32 -29.60
C THR A 106 7.87 47.57 -30.36
N MET A 107 8.78 48.15 -31.16
CA MET A 107 8.51 49.36 -31.94
C MET A 107 7.43 49.11 -33.00
N ILE A 108 6.58 50.12 -33.21
CA ILE A 108 5.66 50.20 -34.35
C ILE A 108 6.29 51.19 -35.34
N ALA A 109 7.00 50.68 -36.34
CA ALA A 109 7.63 51.51 -37.36
C ALA A 109 6.58 52.20 -38.25
N ASP A 110 6.92 53.40 -38.72
CA ASP A 110 6.14 54.11 -39.72
C ASP A 110 6.66 53.73 -41.12
N GLN A 111 5.83 53.08 -41.94
CA GLN A 111 6.16 52.75 -43.32
C GLN A 111 5.12 53.40 -44.22
N GLN A 112 5.47 54.53 -44.84
CA GLN A 112 4.60 55.31 -45.72
C GLN A 112 3.24 55.70 -45.06
N GLY A 113 3.24 55.99 -43.77
CA GLY A 113 2.04 56.34 -43.00
C GLY A 113 1.30 55.15 -42.41
N GLU A 114 1.75 53.91 -42.67
CA GLU A 114 1.19 52.71 -42.05
C GLU A 114 2.02 52.22 -40.86
N ALA A 115 1.31 51.90 -39.77
CA ALA A 115 1.87 51.30 -38.56
C ALA A 115 2.21 49.82 -38.78
N VAL A 116 3.51 49.48 -38.85
CA VAL A 116 3.98 48.10 -38.96
C VAL A 116 4.84 47.70 -37.77
N ARG A 117 4.66 46.44 -37.32
CA ARG A 117 5.39 45.89 -36.16
C ARG A 117 6.39 44.80 -36.56
N VAL A 118 6.46 44.54 -37.84
CA VAL A 118 7.29 43.51 -38.45
C VAL A 118 7.96 44.07 -39.70
N PHE A 119 9.08 43.48 -40.10
CA PHE A 119 9.80 43.81 -41.33
C PHE A 119 10.18 42.53 -42.08
N GLY A 120 10.46 42.65 -43.36
CA GLY A 120 10.99 41.56 -44.18
C GLY A 120 12.31 41.92 -44.86
N GLY A 121 12.82 40.99 -45.64
CA GLY A 121 13.86 41.20 -46.63
C GLY A 121 13.28 41.25 -48.04
N VAL A 122 13.97 41.95 -48.92
CA VAL A 122 13.68 42.08 -50.34
C VAL A 122 14.90 41.63 -51.12
N LEU A 123 14.74 40.56 -51.90
CA LEU A 123 15.72 40.20 -52.92
C LEU A 123 15.28 40.82 -54.25
N PHE A 124 16.18 41.54 -54.89
CA PHE A 124 15.87 42.27 -56.13
C PHE A 124 17.03 42.18 -57.12
N THR A 125 16.74 42.48 -58.37
CA THR A 125 17.71 42.61 -59.46
C THR A 125 17.37 43.86 -60.29
N ARG A 126 18.20 44.20 -61.28
CA ARG A 126 17.89 45.25 -62.25
C ARG A 126 16.74 44.80 -63.16
N ALA A 127 15.86 45.72 -63.53
CA ALA A 127 14.69 45.40 -64.35
C ALA A 127 15.05 44.85 -65.74
N ASP A 128 16.24 45.18 -66.25
CA ASP A 128 16.79 44.75 -67.55
C ASP A 128 17.32 43.29 -67.56
N ARG A 129 17.38 42.63 -66.39
CA ARG A 129 17.79 41.22 -66.25
C ARG A 129 16.61 40.27 -66.43
N ASP A 130 16.21 40.05 -67.68
CA ASP A 130 15.13 39.10 -68.00
C ASP A 130 15.48 37.63 -67.69
N ASP A 131 16.76 37.31 -67.51
CA ASP A 131 17.24 36.00 -67.09
C ASP A 131 17.04 35.72 -65.59
N LEU A 132 16.74 36.73 -64.78
CA LEU A 132 16.54 36.61 -63.33
C LEU A 132 15.08 36.91 -62.96
N GLN A 133 14.25 35.87 -62.89
CA GLN A 133 12.81 36.01 -62.58
C GLN A 133 12.46 35.52 -61.18
N SER A 134 13.28 34.63 -60.63
CA SER A 134 13.02 33.94 -59.38
C SER A 134 14.28 33.75 -58.55
N LEU A 135 14.10 33.37 -57.28
CA LEU A 135 15.23 33.09 -56.39
C LEU A 135 16.13 31.95 -56.89
N THR A 136 15.58 30.96 -57.61
CA THR A 136 16.36 29.85 -58.18
C THR A 136 17.29 30.29 -59.30
N ASP A 137 16.97 31.39 -59.99
CA ASP A 137 17.78 31.92 -61.09
C ASP A 137 19.06 32.61 -60.58
N LEU A 138 19.16 32.82 -59.26
CA LEU A 138 20.35 33.39 -58.64
C LEU A 138 21.52 32.40 -58.55
N ALA A 139 21.29 31.10 -58.80
CA ALA A 139 22.38 30.14 -58.92
C ALA A 139 23.38 30.57 -60.01
N GLY A 140 24.64 30.72 -59.64
CA GLY A 140 25.75 31.18 -60.47
C GLY A 140 25.84 32.70 -60.64
N GLN A 141 25.05 33.48 -59.91
CA GLN A 141 25.03 34.95 -59.96
C GLN A 141 25.79 35.58 -58.78
N ARG A 142 26.17 36.86 -58.90
CA ARG A 142 26.81 37.63 -57.83
C ARG A 142 25.75 38.38 -57.03
N LEU A 143 25.68 38.09 -55.73
CA LEU A 143 24.71 38.67 -54.82
C LEU A 143 25.39 39.72 -53.93
N ILE A 144 24.79 40.91 -53.84
CA ILE A 144 25.25 41.99 -52.96
C ILE A 144 24.38 42.03 -51.70
N ALA A 145 25.01 42.14 -50.55
CA ALA A 145 24.34 42.23 -49.26
C ALA A 145 25.02 43.27 -48.37
N VAL A 146 24.39 43.60 -47.25
CA VAL A 146 24.91 44.61 -46.32
C VAL A 146 26.07 44.07 -45.48
N GLY A 147 25.95 42.85 -44.97
CA GLY A 147 26.97 42.25 -44.11
C GLY A 147 26.46 40.96 -43.48
N GLU A 148 27.39 40.07 -43.13
CA GLU A 148 27.08 38.75 -42.56
C GLU A 148 26.22 38.86 -41.30
N GLY A 149 26.47 39.83 -40.42
CA GLY A 149 25.66 40.00 -39.19
C GLY A 149 24.29 40.69 -39.38
N SER A 150 23.89 41.06 -40.60
CA SER A 150 22.67 41.84 -40.82
C SER A 150 21.44 40.94 -40.93
N LEU A 151 20.53 41.00 -39.94
CA LEU A 151 19.28 40.24 -39.98
C LEU A 151 18.45 40.57 -41.23
N GLY A 152 18.07 41.84 -41.41
CA GLY A 152 17.22 42.26 -42.54
C GLY A 152 17.96 42.40 -43.88
N GLY A 153 19.29 42.51 -43.86
CA GLY A 153 20.09 42.67 -45.08
C GLY A 153 20.68 41.38 -45.60
N TRP A 154 20.85 40.36 -44.75
CA TRP A 154 21.49 39.10 -45.13
C TRP A 154 20.72 37.89 -44.63
N HIS A 155 20.57 37.69 -43.32
CA HIS A 155 20.04 36.42 -42.77
C HIS A 155 18.67 36.02 -43.32
N VAL A 156 17.72 36.96 -43.38
CA VAL A 156 16.37 36.68 -43.91
C VAL A 156 16.39 36.37 -45.41
N GLY A 157 17.30 37.00 -46.16
CA GLY A 157 17.49 36.73 -47.58
C GLY A 157 18.19 35.40 -47.82
N ARG A 158 19.19 35.08 -47.00
CA ARG A 158 19.89 33.79 -46.97
C ARG A 158 18.93 32.64 -46.71
N GLU A 159 17.99 32.79 -45.77
CA GLU A 159 16.93 31.80 -45.55
C GLU A 159 16.05 31.64 -46.79
N ALA A 160 15.58 32.73 -47.40
CA ALA A 160 14.73 32.64 -48.58
C ALA A 160 15.42 31.95 -49.77
N LEU A 161 16.74 32.13 -49.92
CA LEU A 161 17.55 31.41 -50.91
C LEU A 161 17.61 29.92 -50.60
N LEU A 162 17.90 29.54 -49.35
CA LEU A 162 17.93 28.15 -48.91
C LEU A 162 16.57 27.46 -49.07
N ASP A 163 15.48 28.15 -48.72
CA ASP A 163 14.11 27.66 -48.91
C ASP A 163 13.75 27.49 -50.40
N ALA A 164 14.34 28.31 -51.28
CA ALA A 164 14.25 28.16 -52.73
C ALA A 164 15.20 27.09 -53.30
N GLY A 165 16.04 26.48 -52.47
CA GLY A 165 17.00 25.45 -52.88
C GLY A 165 18.30 25.98 -53.49
N VAL A 166 18.65 27.25 -53.23
CA VAL A 166 19.91 27.86 -53.62
C VAL A 166 20.78 28.01 -52.38
N ASP A 167 21.87 27.25 -52.29
CA ASP A 167 22.84 27.37 -51.21
C ASP A 167 23.77 28.57 -51.47
N PRO A 168 23.74 29.63 -50.63
CA PRO A 168 24.54 30.82 -50.86
C PRO A 168 26.06 30.58 -50.85
N VAL A 169 26.53 29.47 -50.25
CA VAL A 169 27.96 29.10 -50.21
C VAL A 169 28.38 28.33 -51.46
N ASN A 170 27.52 27.45 -51.97
CA ASN A 170 27.87 26.50 -53.03
C ASN A 170 27.33 26.86 -54.41
N ASP A 171 26.19 27.54 -54.47
CA ASP A 171 25.45 27.75 -55.71
C ASP A 171 25.59 29.18 -56.25
N LEU A 172 25.89 30.19 -55.41
CA LEU A 172 26.16 31.56 -55.87
C LEU A 172 27.59 31.71 -56.41
N ALA A 173 27.81 32.63 -57.35
CA ALA A 173 29.17 32.92 -57.84
C ALA A 173 30.01 33.70 -56.82
N SER A 174 29.41 34.68 -56.16
CA SER A 174 29.98 35.38 -55.01
C SER A 174 28.88 36.03 -54.18
N VAL A 175 29.16 36.23 -52.90
CA VAL A 175 28.41 37.13 -52.02
C VAL A 175 29.35 38.24 -51.59
N GLU A 176 29.00 39.49 -51.91
CA GLU A 176 29.80 40.66 -51.60
C GLU A 176 29.06 41.56 -50.62
N PHE A 177 29.80 42.10 -49.65
CA PHE A 177 29.23 42.90 -48.57
C PHE A 177 29.65 44.36 -48.67
N THR A 178 28.68 45.26 -48.82
CA THR A 178 28.96 46.71 -48.92
C THR A 178 29.20 47.36 -47.56
N GLY A 179 28.72 46.73 -46.48
CA GLY A 179 28.56 47.37 -45.18
C GLY A 179 27.22 48.09 -45.07
N MET A 180 26.92 48.57 -43.86
CA MET A 180 25.84 49.55 -43.66
C MET A 180 26.25 50.86 -44.33
N PRO A 181 25.35 51.51 -45.05
CA PRO A 181 23.88 51.40 -45.03
C PRO A 181 23.32 50.60 -46.22
N HIS A 182 22.04 50.21 -46.14
CA HIS A 182 21.42 49.35 -47.16
C HIS A 182 21.31 49.98 -48.56
N ASP A 183 21.35 51.30 -48.68
CA ASP A 183 21.32 52.03 -49.95
C ASP A 183 22.53 51.71 -50.84
N GLN A 184 23.70 51.41 -50.24
CA GLN A 184 24.88 51.00 -51.00
C GLN A 184 24.70 49.68 -51.75
N VAL A 185 23.90 48.75 -51.21
CA VAL A 185 23.57 47.49 -51.91
C VAL A 185 22.76 47.79 -53.18
N VAL A 186 21.81 48.72 -53.09
CA VAL A 186 20.96 49.13 -54.22
C VAL A 186 21.79 49.82 -55.29
N GLU A 187 22.63 50.77 -54.89
CA GLU A 187 23.53 51.51 -55.78
C GLU A 187 24.52 50.58 -56.50
N ALA A 188 25.11 49.61 -55.79
CA ALA A 188 26.04 48.63 -56.37
C ALA A 188 25.36 47.70 -57.40
N VAL A 189 24.13 47.25 -57.13
CA VAL A 189 23.36 46.43 -58.07
C VAL A 189 22.99 47.23 -59.32
N LEU A 190 22.57 48.48 -59.18
CA LEU A 190 22.27 49.36 -60.32
C LEU A 190 23.54 49.71 -61.13
N ALA A 191 24.68 49.84 -60.46
CA ALA A 191 25.98 50.12 -61.10
C ALA A 191 26.57 48.93 -61.88
N GLY A 192 26.00 47.72 -61.78
CA GLY A 192 26.54 46.53 -62.45
C GLY A 192 27.53 45.72 -61.62
N GLU A 193 27.82 46.16 -60.40
CA GLU A 193 28.81 45.54 -59.51
C GLU A 193 28.32 44.17 -59.04
N GLY A 194 27.00 44.00 -58.87
CA GLY A 194 26.35 42.71 -58.66
C GLY A 194 25.18 42.44 -59.62
N ASP A 195 24.68 41.21 -59.57
CA ASP A 195 23.58 40.72 -60.39
C ASP A 195 22.24 40.80 -59.66
N ALA A 196 22.26 40.65 -58.33
CA ALA A 196 21.11 40.83 -57.45
C ALA A 196 21.55 41.41 -56.11
N GLY A 197 20.60 41.94 -55.34
CA GLY A 197 20.82 42.49 -54.00
C GLY A 197 19.80 41.99 -52.98
N THR A 198 20.19 41.98 -51.71
CA THR A 198 19.28 41.74 -50.58
C THR A 198 19.29 42.93 -49.61
N VAL A 199 18.11 43.51 -49.37
CA VAL A 199 17.93 44.66 -48.46
C VAL A 199 16.70 44.47 -47.58
N ARG A 200 16.56 45.31 -46.55
CA ARG A 200 15.38 45.33 -45.70
C ARG A 200 14.21 46.02 -46.43
N THR A 201 12.98 45.59 -46.16
CA THR A 201 11.76 46.30 -46.58
C THR A 201 11.77 47.75 -46.11
N GLY A 202 11.34 48.69 -46.96
CA GLY A 202 11.32 50.13 -46.68
C GLY A 202 12.53 50.88 -47.25
N VAL A 203 13.63 50.17 -47.57
CA VAL A 203 14.83 50.80 -48.15
C VAL A 203 14.58 51.25 -49.58
N LEU A 204 14.03 50.37 -50.42
CA LEU A 204 13.77 50.67 -51.83
C LEU A 204 12.74 51.79 -51.95
N GLU A 205 11.69 51.73 -51.12
CA GLU A 205 10.62 52.71 -51.07
C GLU A 205 11.13 54.07 -50.58
N SER A 206 11.91 54.12 -49.50
CA SER A 206 12.55 55.35 -49.01
C SER A 206 13.46 55.98 -50.08
N MET A 207 14.26 55.17 -50.79
CA MET A 207 15.10 55.68 -51.87
C MET A 207 14.28 56.21 -53.05
N ALA A 208 13.14 55.60 -53.37
CA ALA A 208 12.25 56.09 -54.41
C ALA A 208 11.56 57.41 -54.01
N ASP A 209 11.10 57.52 -52.76
CA ASP A 209 10.49 58.73 -52.20
C ASP A 209 11.50 59.89 -52.12
N GLU A 210 12.78 59.59 -51.88
CA GLU A 210 13.90 60.54 -51.96
C GLU A 210 14.31 60.91 -53.40
N GLY A 211 13.75 60.24 -54.42
CA GLY A 211 14.10 60.43 -55.83
C GLY A 211 15.46 59.87 -56.23
N ARG A 212 16.03 58.96 -55.43
CA ARG A 212 17.33 58.29 -55.66
C ARG A 212 17.21 56.96 -56.40
N LEU A 213 15.99 56.43 -56.54
CA LEU A 213 15.69 55.19 -57.24
C LEU A 213 14.44 55.39 -58.11
N ASP A 214 14.49 55.04 -59.39
CA ASP A 214 13.27 54.81 -60.16
C ASP A 214 12.80 53.37 -59.92
N PRO A 215 11.60 53.12 -59.35
CA PRO A 215 11.10 51.76 -59.16
C PRO A 215 11.05 50.93 -60.44
N ALA A 216 11.02 51.56 -61.63
CA ALA A 216 11.07 50.87 -62.92
C ALA A 216 12.45 50.27 -63.24
N ASP A 217 13.52 50.69 -62.57
CA ASP A 217 14.90 50.21 -62.81
C ASP A 217 15.20 48.90 -62.10
N ILE A 218 14.33 48.44 -61.21
CA ILE A 218 14.52 47.22 -60.43
C ILE A 218 13.34 46.25 -60.54
N ARG A 219 13.61 44.98 -60.24
CA ARG A 219 12.62 43.90 -60.16
C ARG A 219 12.79 43.16 -58.84
N VAL A 220 11.73 43.09 -58.04
CA VAL A 220 11.70 42.24 -56.84
C VAL A 220 11.55 40.78 -57.25
N LEU A 221 12.41 39.92 -56.73
CA LEU A 221 12.41 38.49 -56.97
C LEU A 221 11.49 37.80 -55.96
N ASN A 222 10.65 36.89 -56.46
CA ASN A 222 9.60 36.20 -55.69
C ASN A 222 8.78 37.15 -54.79
N PRO A 223 8.13 38.21 -55.34
CA PRO A 223 7.42 39.18 -54.53
C PRO A 223 6.25 38.53 -53.79
N ARG A 224 6.19 38.77 -52.50
CA ARG A 224 5.11 38.41 -51.59
C ARG A 224 4.39 39.69 -51.19
N GLN A 225 3.06 39.62 -51.14
CA GLN A 225 2.19 40.67 -50.62
C GLN A 225 1.26 40.02 -49.60
N LEU A 226 1.35 40.45 -48.35
CA LEU A 226 0.48 39.98 -47.27
C LEU A 226 -0.59 41.05 -47.00
N ALA A 227 -1.81 40.61 -46.69
CA ALA A 227 -2.95 41.52 -46.54
C ALA A 227 -2.75 42.60 -45.44
N ASN A 228 -1.86 42.37 -44.48
CA ASN A 228 -1.60 43.24 -43.33
C ASN A 228 -0.16 43.78 -43.31
N PHE A 229 0.52 43.84 -44.47
CA PHE A 229 1.85 44.44 -44.61
C PHE A 229 1.95 45.22 -45.92
N PRO A 230 2.24 46.53 -45.90
CA PRO A 230 2.13 47.41 -47.07
C PRO A 230 3.18 47.17 -48.14
N LEU A 231 4.37 46.71 -47.76
CA LEU A 231 5.54 46.69 -48.64
C LEU A 231 5.73 45.34 -49.33
N GLN A 232 6.30 45.38 -50.54
CA GLN A 232 6.73 44.17 -51.23
C GLN A 232 7.95 43.56 -50.54
N HIS A 233 7.96 42.23 -50.42
CA HIS A 233 9.03 41.49 -49.74
C HIS A 233 9.22 40.11 -50.36
N SER A 234 10.37 39.50 -50.14
CA SER A 234 10.70 38.15 -50.68
C SER A 234 10.72 37.08 -49.58
N THR A 235 10.77 37.46 -48.31
CA THR A 235 11.06 36.58 -47.18
C THR A 235 9.85 36.36 -46.26
N ASN A 236 10.05 35.72 -45.11
CA ASN A 236 9.11 35.82 -43.99
C ASN A 236 9.24 37.19 -43.30
N LEU A 237 8.29 37.54 -42.43
CA LEU A 237 8.30 38.79 -41.67
C LEU A 237 8.76 38.52 -40.22
N TYR A 238 9.50 39.46 -39.64
CA TYR A 238 10.11 39.34 -38.31
C TYR A 238 9.80 40.58 -37.46
N PRO A 239 9.71 40.47 -36.13
CA PRO A 239 9.36 41.59 -35.26
C PRO A 239 10.36 42.75 -35.37
N GLU A 240 9.83 43.97 -35.24
CA GLU A 240 10.60 45.22 -35.20
C GLU A 240 11.52 45.33 -33.98
N TRP A 241 12.28 46.43 -33.88
CA TRP A 241 13.27 46.61 -32.81
C TRP A 241 12.61 46.63 -31.42
N PRO A 242 13.16 45.90 -30.43
CA PRO A 242 12.68 45.96 -29.06
C PRO A 242 13.34 47.10 -28.29
N PHE A 243 12.55 47.72 -27.40
CA PHE A 243 13.10 48.49 -26.29
C PHE A 243 13.26 47.55 -25.09
N SER A 244 14.47 47.41 -24.59
CA SER A 244 14.83 46.36 -23.62
C SER A 244 15.50 46.94 -22.38
N ARG A 245 15.41 46.21 -21.25
CA ARG A 245 16.13 46.53 -20.01
C ARG A 245 17.27 45.56 -19.76
N LEU A 246 18.28 46.00 -19.02
CA LEU A 246 19.28 45.12 -18.42
C LEU A 246 18.79 44.55 -17.09
N ASN A 247 19.49 43.53 -16.60
CA ASN A 247 19.14 42.82 -15.37
C ASN A 247 19.31 43.67 -14.11
N HIS A 248 20.28 44.58 -14.07
CA HIS A 248 20.50 45.46 -12.93
C HIS A 248 19.45 46.58 -12.82
N THR A 249 18.73 46.86 -13.90
CA THR A 249 17.73 47.95 -13.96
C THR A 249 16.53 47.60 -13.07
N PRO A 250 16.17 48.45 -12.10
CA PRO A 250 15.08 48.16 -11.17
C PRO A 250 13.74 47.89 -11.86
N ASP A 251 12.99 46.90 -11.38
CA ASP A 251 11.70 46.53 -12.00
C ASP A 251 10.69 47.70 -12.00
N ALA A 252 10.69 48.52 -10.95
CA ALA A 252 9.80 49.68 -10.85
C ALA A 252 10.01 50.71 -11.97
N ILE A 253 11.27 50.97 -12.36
CA ILE A 253 11.54 51.89 -13.48
C ILE A 253 11.22 51.21 -14.82
N ALA A 254 11.48 49.91 -14.95
CA ALA A 254 11.14 49.17 -16.17
C ALA A 254 9.62 49.12 -16.42
N GLU A 255 8.82 48.92 -15.38
CA GLU A 255 7.35 48.99 -15.46
C GLU A 255 6.88 50.39 -15.87
N ALA A 256 7.42 51.44 -15.25
CA ALA A 256 7.09 52.82 -15.58
C ALA A 256 7.44 53.18 -17.04
N VAL A 257 8.63 52.75 -17.51
CA VAL A 257 9.05 52.92 -18.92
C VAL A 257 8.13 52.16 -19.86
N THR A 258 7.75 50.93 -19.53
CA THR A 258 6.82 50.14 -20.36
C THR A 258 5.49 50.85 -20.51
N VAL A 259 4.91 51.35 -19.41
CA VAL A 259 3.63 52.09 -19.43
C VAL A 259 3.76 53.36 -20.25
N ALA A 260 4.79 54.17 -19.99
CA ALA A 260 5.02 55.42 -20.72
C ALA A 260 5.16 55.19 -22.23
N LEU A 261 5.93 54.20 -22.66
CA LEU A 261 6.09 53.90 -24.10
C LEU A 261 4.79 53.41 -24.74
N LEU A 262 3.97 52.61 -24.04
CA LEU A 262 2.67 52.14 -24.55
C LEU A 262 1.62 53.26 -24.62
N GLU A 263 1.72 54.27 -23.76
CA GLU A 263 0.79 55.42 -23.72
C GLU A 263 1.23 56.56 -24.66
N MET A 264 2.42 56.49 -25.25
CA MET A 264 2.93 57.50 -26.17
C MET A 264 2.00 57.69 -27.37
N PRO A 265 1.43 58.90 -27.60
CA PRO A 265 0.60 59.17 -28.76
C PRO A 265 1.38 59.03 -30.06
N ALA A 266 0.76 58.48 -31.12
CA ALA A 266 1.40 58.35 -32.43
C ALA A 266 1.82 59.69 -33.05
N GLU A 267 1.08 60.75 -32.76
CA GLU A 267 1.33 62.12 -33.21
C GLU A 267 2.40 62.85 -32.37
N HIS A 268 2.97 62.18 -31.36
CA HIS A 268 3.97 62.80 -30.50
C HIS A 268 5.23 63.16 -31.32
N PRO A 269 5.84 64.34 -31.14
CA PRO A 269 7.01 64.76 -31.90
C PRO A 269 8.16 63.74 -31.86
N ALA A 270 8.33 63.05 -30.73
CA ALA A 270 9.33 61.99 -30.58
C ALA A 270 9.11 60.80 -31.54
N ALA A 271 7.85 60.43 -31.79
CA ALA A 271 7.49 59.34 -32.69
C ALA A 271 7.77 59.72 -34.15
N HIS A 272 7.32 60.90 -34.58
CA HIS A 272 7.58 61.42 -35.92
C HIS A 272 9.09 61.60 -36.21
N GLN A 273 9.85 62.17 -35.28
CA GLN A 273 11.30 62.36 -35.45
C GLN A 273 12.07 61.04 -35.40
N GLY A 274 11.58 60.06 -34.64
CA GLY A 274 12.16 58.73 -34.53
C GLY A 274 11.84 57.78 -35.71
N GLY A 275 10.90 58.15 -36.57
CA GLY A 275 10.42 57.32 -37.69
C GLY A 275 9.60 56.11 -37.23
N TYR A 276 8.80 56.27 -36.17
CA TYR A 276 7.91 55.24 -35.63
C TYR A 276 6.56 55.86 -35.23
N GLN A 277 5.48 55.07 -35.17
CA GLN A 277 4.14 55.53 -34.78
C GLN A 277 3.78 55.18 -33.33
N GLY A 278 4.64 54.44 -32.63
CA GLY A 278 4.47 54.13 -31.21
C GLY A 278 5.14 52.82 -30.83
N TRP A 279 4.66 52.24 -29.73
CA TRP A 279 5.18 50.98 -29.19
C TRP A 279 4.02 50.02 -28.90
N SER A 280 4.24 48.74 -29.13
CA SER A 280 3.29 47.68 -28.77
C SER A 280 3.82 46.83 -27.62
N ALA A 281 2.92 46.05 -27.01
CA ALA A 281 3.32 44.93 -26.18
C ALA A 281 4.39 44.08 -26.89
N PRO A 282 5.35 43.50 -26.16
CA PRO A 282 6.50 42.82 -26.75
C PRO A 282 6.03 41.64 -27.60
N LEU A 283 6.44 41.63 -28.86
CA LEU A 283 6.17 40.52 -29.77
C LEU A 283 7.05 39.31 -29.45
N SER A 284 6.70 38.15 -30.01
CA SER A 284 7.55 36.96 -29.95
C SER A 284 8.70 37.07 -30.94
N TYR A 285 9.93 36.87 -30.47
CA TYR A 285 11.14 36.81 -31.31
C TYR A 285 11.53 35.35 -31.60
N GLY A 286 10.63 34.40 -31.31
CA GLY A 286 10.86 32.97 -31.54
C GLY A 286 11.23 32.66 -32.99
N GLU A 287 10.61 33.34 -33.96
CA GLU A 287 10.93 33.15 -35.38
C GLU A 287 12.37 33.56 -35.73
N VAL A 288 12.95 34.51 -34.98
CA VAL A 288 14.33 34.96 -35.15
C VAL A 288 15.28 33.94 -34.52
N HIS A 289 14.94 33.41 -33.34
CA HIS A 289 15.68 32.30 -32.71
C HIS A 289 15.67 31.05 -33.60
N ASP A 290 14.54 30.73 -34.23
CA ASP A 290 14.40 29.59 -35.14
C ASP A 290 15.17 29.79 -36.46
N LEU A 291 15.21 31.03 -36.96
CA LEU A 291 16.06 31.42 -38.10
C LEU A 291 17.54 31.23 -37.75
N PHE A 292 18.02 31.81 -36.64
CA PHE A 292 19.44 31.72 -36.25
C PHE A 292 19.86 30.27 -36.02
N ARG A 293 19.00 29.46 -35.40
CA ARG A 293 19.25 28.03 -35.21
C ARG A 293 19.34 27.25 -36.53
N ARG A 294 18.51 27.58 -37.51
CA ARG A 294 18.55 26.93 -38.84
C ARG A 294 19.78 27.35 -39.64
N LEU A 295 20.19 28.61 -39.53
CA LEU A 295 21.34 29.15 -40.23
C LEU A 295 22.68 28.84 -39.54
N GLY A 296 22.65 28.39 -38.28
CA GLY A 296 23.84 28.16 -37.46
C GLY A 296 24.51 29.45 -37.02
N GLU A 297 23.74 30.52 -36.83
CA GLU A 297 24.22 31.83 -36.36
C GLU A 297 24.27 31.89 -34.83
N PRO A 298 25.18 32.68 -34.23
CA PRO A 298 25.19 32.94 -32.79
C PRO A 298 23.80 33.33 -32.25
N PRO A 299 23.35 32.77 -31.11
CA PRO A 299 24.09 31.92 -30.15
C PRO A 299 24.14 30.42 -30.51
N TYR A 300 23.58 30.02 -31.65
CA TYR A 300 23.38 28.63 -32.05
C TYR A 300 24.48 28.10 -32.99
N GLU A 301 25.68 28.67 -32.94
CA GLU A 301 26.78 28.24 -33.79
C GLU A 301 27.08 26.74 -33.58
N PRO A 302 27.13 25.93 -34.66
CA PRO A 302 27.82 24.66 -34.58
C PRO A 302 29.30 24.94 -34.32
N THR A 303 29.86 24.30 -33.28
CA THR A 303 31.28 24.44 -32.93
C THR A 303 32.19 24.22 -34.16
N PRO A 304 33.20 25.07 -34.42
CA PRO A 304 34.04 24.94 -35.61
C PRO A 304 34.68 23.55 -35.67
N GLY A 305 34.33 22.80 -36.71
CA GLY A 305 35.01 21.54 -37.02
C GLY A 305 36.46 21.83 -37.40
N PHE A 306 37.40 21.20 -36.70
CA PHE A 306 38.82 21.24 -37.04
C PHE A 306 39.08 20.68 -38.45
N ASP A 307 39.60 21.49 -39.37
CA ASP A 307 40.03 21.01 -40.70
C ASP A 307 41.49 20.53 -40.68
N LEU A 308 41.66 19.21 -40.77
CA LEU A 308 42.95 18.54 -40.85
C LEU A 308 43.76 18.94 -42.09
N ARG A 309 43.09 19.35 -43.18
CA ARG A 309 43.74 19.66 -44.44
C ARG A 309 44.49 20.99 -44.37
N ALA A 310 43.83 22.04 -43.87
CA ALA A 310 44.45 23.34 -43.64
C ALA A 310 45.62 23.29 -42.64
N ALA A 311 45.55 22.43 -41.62
CA ALA A 311 46.64 22.25 -40.66
C ALA A 311 47.85 21.52 -41.27
N TRP A 312 47.60 20.51 -42.11
CA TRP A 312 48.64 19.74 -42.80
C TRP A 312 49.41 20.56 -43.83
N GLU A 313 48.72 21.40 -44.60
CA GLU A 313 49.34 22.22 -45.65
C GLU A 313 50.24 23.32 -45.08
N ASN A 314 49.84 23.96 -43.98
CA ASN A 314 50.58 25.08 -43.40
C ASN A 314 51.71 24.65 -42.45
N HIS A 315 51.57 23.54 -41.71
CA HIS A 315 52.52 23.15 -40.66
C HIS A 315 52.77 21.63 -40.54
N PRO A 316 53.29 20.95 -41.59
CA PRO A 316 53.38 19.49 -41.63
C PRO A 316 54.29 18.89 -40.53
N GLN A 317 55.39 19.56 -40.17
CA GLN A 317 56.27 19.12 -39.07
C GLN A 317 55.61 19.20 -37.69
N VAL A 318 54.74 20.19 -37.48
CA VAL A 318 53.99 20.35 -36.22
C VAL A 318 52.92 19.26 -36.16
N VAL A 319 52.22 19.01 -37.27
CA VAL A 319 51.22 17.95 -37.38
C VAL A 319 51.83 16.56 -37.17
N LEU A 320 52.97 16.25 -37.79
CA LEU A 320 53.70 14.99 -37.59
C LEU A 320 54.19 14.83 -36.15
N GLY A 321 54.75 15.88 -35.54
CA GLY A 321 55.18 15.88 -34.15
C GLY A 321 54.01 15.67 -33.18
N LEU A 322 52.89 16.36 -33.42
CA LEU A 322 51.64 16.16 -32.68
C LEU A 322 51.09 14.76 -32.90
N MET A 323 51.10 14.21 -34.11
CA MET A 323 50.65 12.84 -34.37
C MET A 323 51.50 11.82 -33.61
N LEU A 324 52.83 11.97 -33.59
CA LEU A 324 53.71 11.05 -32.83
C LEU A 324 53.47 11.18 -31.32
N LEU A 325 53.34 12.42 -30.82
CA LEU A 325 53.05 12.69 -29.42
C LEU A 325 51.68 12.14 -29.01
N VAL A 326 50.64 12.39 -29.80
CA VAL A 326 49.28 11.89 -29.62
C VAL A 326 49.28 10.36 -29.70
N THR A 327 50.01 9.74 -30.62
CA THR A 327 50.09 8.27 -30.71
C THR A 327 50.79 7.68 -29.49
N THR A 328 51.85 8.31 -29.01
CA THR A 328 52.59 7.84 -27.81
C THR A 328 51.75 8.02 -26.55
N LEU A 329 51.10 9.18 -26.40
CA LEU A 329 50.17 9.48 -25.31
C LEU A 329 48.92 8.58 -25.38
N MET A 330 48.35 8.35 -26.55
CA MET A 330 47.24 7.41 -26.76
C MET A 330 47.67 6.00 -26.39
N THR A 331 48.85 5.54 -26.81
CA THR A 331 49.32 4.19 -26.48
C THR A 331 49.53 4.05 -24.98
N GLY A 332 50.14 5.04 -24.34
CA GLY A 332 50.29 5.10 -22.89
C GLY A 332 48.94 5.17 -22.16
N ALA A 333 48.00 5.99 -22.65
CA ALA A 333 46.66 6.12 -22.12
C ALA A 333 45.85 4.84 -22.32
N ILE A 334 45.97 4.15 -23.45
CA ILE A 334 45.32 2.86 -23.72
C ILE A 334 45.90 1.77 -22.81
N VAL A 335 47.21 1.72 -22.59
CA VAL A 335 47.83 0.76 -21.67
C VAL A 335 47.42 1.06 -20.22
N LYS A 336 47.44 2.34 -19.80
CA LYS A 336 46.99 2.77 -18.48
C LYS A 336 45.50 2.53 -18.28
N TYR A 337 44.67 2.85 -19.28
CA TYR A 337 43.24 2.59 -19.29
C TYR A 337 42.96 1.10 -19.27
N ARG A 338 43.66 0.26 -20.04
CA ARG A 338 43.48 -1.19 -19.98
C ARG A 338 43.92 -1.79 -18.65
N ARG A 339 44.96 -1.25 -17.99
CA ARG A 339 45.36 -1.68 -16.65
C ARG A 339 44.34 -1.23 -15.59
N LEU A 340 44.03 0.06 -15.57
CA LEU A 340 43.07 0.65 -14.64
C LEU A 340 41.65 0.09 -14.85
N ASN A 341 41.24 -0.17 -16.08
CA ASN A 341 39.94 -0.77 -16.39
C ASN A 341 39.94 -2.28 -16.09
N ARG A 342 41.07 -2.99 -16.18
CA ARG A 342 41.14 -4.38 -15.66
C ARG A 342 41.03 -4.40 -14.14
N GLU A 343 41.75 -3.52 -13.45
CA GLU A 343 41.69 -3.37 -11.98
C GLU A 343 40.29 -2.91 -11.52
N LEU A 344 39.72 -1.91 -12.20
CA LEU A 344 38.41 -1.34 -11.92
C LEU A 344 37.28 -2.32 -12.30
N VAL A 345 37.38 -3.09 -13.39
CA VAL A 345 36.40 -4.14 -13.71
C VAL A 345 36.47 -5.24 -12.66
N THR A 346 37.66 -5.66 -12.23
CA THR A 346 37.76 -6.63 -11.13
C THR A 346 37.24 -6.08 -9.80
N GLU A 347 37.49 -4.81 -9.48
CA GLU A 347 37.02 -4.19 -8.23
C GLU A 347 35.51 -3.89 -8.29
N VAL A 348 34.98 -3.45 -9.43
CA VAL A 348 33.55 -3.21 -9.64
C VAL A 348 32.79 -4.51 -9.71
N ASP A 349 33.31 -5.57 -10.33
CA ASP A 349 32.67 -6.89 -10.30
C ASP A 349 32.75 -7.50 -8.90
N GLN A 350 33.87 -7.36 -8.18
CA GLN A 350 33.94 -7.78 -6.77
C GLN A 350 33.00 -6.98 -5.88
N ARG A 351 32.93 -5.65 -6.03
CA ARG A 351 31.99 -4.80 -5.28
C ARG A 351 30.55 -5.08 -5.65
N ARG A 352 30.22 -5.29 -6.93
CA ARG A 352 28.87 -5.65 -7.37
C ARG A 352 28.46 -7.02 -6.87
N VAL A 353 29.35 -8.01 -6.93
CA VAL A 353 29.08 -9.34 -6.38
C VAL A 353 28.93 -9.27 -4.86
N VAL A 354 29.78 -8.52 -4.15
CA VAL A 354 29.68 -8.34 -2.70
C VAL A 354 28.46 -7.51 -2.30
N GLU A 355 28.10 -6.45 -3.02
CA GLU A 355 26.89 -5.66 -2.78
C GLU A 355 25.63 -6.45 -3.12
N GLN A 356 25.65 -7.23 -4.22
CA GLN A 356 24.55 -8.12 -4.56
C GLN A 356 24.42 -9.24 -3.55
N GLN A 357 25.53 -9.84 -3.10
CA GLN A 357 25.53 -10.83 -2.02
C GLN A 357 25.11 -10.21 -0.69
N LEU A 358 25.52 -8.99 -0.38
CA LEU A 358 25.14 -8.28 0.84
C LEU A 358 23.66 -7.89 0.81
N ARG A 359 23.15 -7.39 -0.32
CA ARG A 359 21.72 -7.11 -0.52
C ARG A 359 20.89 -8.39 -0.52
N GLN A 360 21.36 -9.46 -1.16
CA GLN A 360 20.70 -10.76 -1.11
C GLN A 360 20.76 -11.36 0.29
N HIS A 361 21.86 -11.19 1.02
CA HIS A 361 21.99 -11.63 2.41
C HIS A 361 21.15 -10.77 3.35
N GLN A 362 21.11 -9.45 3.19
CA GLN A 362 20.24 -8.58 3.98
C GLN A 362 18.79 -8.82 3.65
N ALA A 363 18.39 -8.89 2.37
CA ALA A 363 17.04 -9.26 1.99
C ALA A 363 16.67 -10.64 2.54
N ARG A 364 17.57 -11.62 2.47
CA ARG A 364 17.34 -12.95 3.04
C ARG A 364 17.31 -12.95 4.56
N LEU A 365 18.13 -12.15 5.24
CA LEU A 365 18.13 -12.01 6.70
C LEU A 365 16.89 -11.27 7.19
N THR A 366 16.49 -10.20 6.52
CA THR A 366 15.23 -9.47 6.77
C THR A 366 14.03 -10.36 6.50
N HIS A 367 14.07 -11.13 5.41
CA HIS A 367 13.02 -12.11 5.09
C HIS A 367 12.93 -13.20 6.15
N LEU A 368 14.06 -13.81 6.54
CA LEU A 368 14.13 -14.81 7.62
C LEU A 368 13.76 -14.25 9.00
N ALA A 369 14.01 -12.98 9.26
CA ALA A 369 13.63 -12.31 10.51
C ALA A 369 12.13 -12.00 10.57
N ASN A 370 11.47 -11.84 9.42
CA ASN A 370 10.09 -11.36 9.31
C ASN A 370 9.10 -12.41 8.76
N HIS A 371 9.55 -13.58 8.32
CA HIS A 371 8.71 -14.65 7.79
C HIS A 371 8.98 -15.99 8.49
N ASP A 372 7.95 -16.82 8.55
CA ASP A 372 8.01 -18.20 9.04
C ASP A 372 8.77 -19.09 8.02
N PRO A 373 9.80 -19.83 8.43
CA PRO A 373 10.66 -20.58 7.51
C PRO A 373 9.98 -21.77 6.83
N LEU A 374 8.84 -22.25 7.36
CA LEU A 374 8.13 -23.38 6.77
C LEU A 374 7.10 -22.93 5.73
N THR A 375 6.32 -21.89 6.01
CA THR A 375 5.17 -21.45 5.21
C THR A 375 5.40 -20.18 4.39
N ASP A 376 6.53 -19.49 4.63
CA ASP A 376 6.87 -18.22 4.00
C ASP A 376 5.82 -17.12 4.23
N LEU A 377 4.97 -17.27 5.26
CA LEU A 377 4.05 -16.24 5.72
C LEU A 377 4.79 -15.27 6.65
N PRO A 378 4.36 -14.00 6.75
CA PRO A 378 4.73 -13.12 7.84
C PRO A 378 4.73 -13.86 9.19
N ASN A 379 5.81 -13.70 9.96
CA ASN A 379 5.89 -14.24 11.30
C ASN A 379 5.32 -13.24 12.32
N ARG A 380 5.35 -13.61 13.60
CA ARG A 380 4.86 -12.77 14.71
C ARG A 380 5.39 -11.34 14.67
N LEU A 381 6.68 -11.14 14.39
CA LEU A 381 7.29 -9.81 14.37
C LEU A 381 6.67 -8.93 13.27
N MET A 382 6.61 -9.45 12.04
CA MET A 382 6.05 -8.72 10.90
C MET A 382 4.55 -8.46 11.06
N LEU A 383 3.82 -9.43 11.62
CA LEU A 383 2.40 -9.28 11.94
C LEU A 383 2.18 -8.14 12.92
N THR A 384 2.88 -8.12 14.05
CA THR A 384 2.75 -7.08 15.07
C THR A 384 3.00 -5.70 14.47
N THR A 385 4.07 -5.54 13.68
CA THR A 385 4.34 -4.26 12.99
C THR A 385 3.21 -3.85 12.05
N ARG A 386 2.63 -4.78 11.28
CA ARG A 386 1.51 -4.47 10.36
C ARG A 386 0.22 -4.15 11.12
N LEU A 387 -0.04 -4.83 12.22
CA LEU A 387 -1.19 -4.58 13.08
C LEU A 387 -1.09 -3.21 13.76
N GLU A 388 0.07 -2.86 14.33
CA GLU A 388 0.33 -1.52 14.89
C GLU A 388 0.11 -0.41 13.85
N GLN A 389 0.57 -0.63 12.60
CA GLN A 389 0.32 0.30 11.51
C GLN A 389 -1.15 0.41 11.14
N ALA A 390 -1.90 -0.70 11.17
CA ALA A 390 -3.33 -0.71 10.89
C ALA A 390 -4.11 0.03 11.99
N ILE A 391 -3.80 -0.23 13.26
CA ILE A 391 -4.36 0.46 14.42
C ILE A 391 -4.10 1.97 14.29
N ALA A 392 -2.85 2.37 14.08
CA ALA A 392 -2.48 3.78 13.96
C ALA A 392 -3.21 4.51 12.82
N ARG A 393 -3.55 3.81 11.72
CA ARG A 393 -4.37 4.36 10.64
C ARG A 393 -5.84 4.49 11.03
N ALA A 394 -6.37 3.53 11.77
CA ALA A 394 -7.76 3.49 12.19
C ALA A 394 -8.05 4.44 13.39
N THR A 395 -7.05 4.74 14.23
CA THR A 395 -7.19 5.64 15.38
C THR A 395 -7.74 7.01 14.96
N GLY A 396 -8.89 7.39 15.52
CA GLY A 396 -9.55 8.67 15.23
C GLY A 396 -10.39 8.67 13.94
N THR A 397 -10.53 7.53 13.27
CA THR A 397 -11.48 7.30 12.19
C THR A 397 -12.68 6.47 12.67
N ASN A 398 -13.66 6.21 11.80
CA ASN A 398 -14.77 5.30 12.09
C ASN A 398 -14.54 3.89 11.53
N GLU A 399 -13.28 3.55 11.21
CA GLU A 399 -12.85 2.25 10.69
C GLU A 399 -12.39 1.33 11.84
N ARG A 400 -12.59 0.02 11.67
CA ARG A 400 -12.13 -1.00 12.60
C ARG A 400 -10.96 -1.81 12.02
N VAL A 401 -10.23 -2.49 12.90
CA VAL A 401 -9.25 -3.52 12.53
C VAL A 401 -9.69 -4.83 13.16
N ALA A 402 -9.81 -5.89 12.36
CA ALA A 402 -10.17 -7.21 12.87
C ALA A 402 -8.97 -8.16 12.83
N VAL A 403 -8.75 -8.86 13.94
CA VAL A 403 -7.75 -9.91 14.08
C VAL A 403 -8.48 -11.24 14.23
N MET A 404 -8.26 -12.17 13.30
CA MET A 404 -8.77 -13.54 13.37
C MET A 404 -7.63 -14.50 13.68
N PHE A 405 -7.72 -15.19 14.81
CA PHE A 405 -6.79 -16.23 15.24
C PHE A 405 -7.34 -17.60 14.84
N LEU A 406 -6.71 -18.26 13.89
CA LEU A 406 -7.06 -19.58 13.37
C LEU A 406 -6.11 -20.64 13.92
N ASP A 407 -6.66 -21.71 14.47
CA ASP A 407 -5.93 -22.90 14.90
C ASP A 407 -6.52 -24.16 14.25
N LEU A 408 -5.68 -25.13 13.90
CA LEU A 408 -6.12 -26.37 13.25
C LEU A 408 -6.55 -27.43 14.25
N ASP A 409 -7.80 -27.88 14.11
CA ASP A 409 -8.37 -28.85 15.01
C ASP A 409 -7.64 -30.20 14.94
N ARG A 410 -7.16 -30.66 16.10
CA ARG A 410 -6.50 -31.97 16.26
C ARG A 410 -5.25 -32.15 15.40
N PHE A 411 -4.56 -31.08 15.01
CA PHE A 411 -3.32 -31.16 14.22
C PHE A 411 -2.23 -32.00 14.88
N LYS A 412 -2.15 -32.00 16.22
CA LYS A 412 -1.25 -32.89 16.97
C LYS A 412 -1.49 -34.37 16.66
N THR A 413 -2.74 -34.81 16.55
CA THR A 413 -3.08 -36.19 16.17
C THR A 413 -2.57 -36.53 14.78
N ILE A 414 -2.57 -35.57 13.85
CA ILE A 414 -2.02 -35.75 12.51
C ILE A 414 -0.50 -35.95 12.59
N ASN A 415 0.22 -35.12 13.34
CA ASN A 415 1.66 -35.27 13.55
C ASN A 415 2.02 -36.60 14.21
N ASP A 416 1.28 -37.00 15.25
CA ASP A 416 1.54 -38.22 16.01
C ASP A 416 1.23 -39.48 15.16
N SER A 417 0.22 -39.42 14.29
CA SER A 417 -0.23 -40.58 13.50
C SER A 417 0.45 -40.71 12.14
N LEU A 418 0.72 -39.59 11.46
CA LEU A 418 1.23 -39.56 10.08
C LEU A 418 2.67 -39.00 9.99
N GLY A 419 3.22 -38.54 11.11
CA GLY A 419 4.56 -37.98 11.22
C GLY A 419 4.62 -36.48 10.92
N HIS A 420 5.60 -35.80 11.54
CA HIS A 420 5.81 -34.36 11.40
C HIS A 420 5.98 -33.88 9.96
N THR A 421 6.56 -34.69 9.07
CA THR A 421 6.71 -34.31 7.66
C THR A 421 5.37 -34.11 6.96
N VAL A 422 4.36 -34.93 7.29
CA VAL A 422 3.01 -34.81 6.70
C VAL A 422 2.29 -33.57 7.26
N GLY A 423 2.45 -33.29 8.56
CA GLY A 423 1.94 -32.05 9.15
C GLY A 423 2.59 -30.81 8.55
N ASP A 424 3.90 -30.81 8.34
CA ASP A 424 4.63 -29.72 7.69
C ASP A 424 4.15 -29.46 6.26
N ASP A 425 3.90 -30.52 5.49
CA ASP A 425 3.34 -30.43 4.14
C ASP A 425 1.92 -29.86 4.16
N LEU A 426 1.10 -30.26 5.14
CA LEU A 426 -0.26 -29.73 5.33
C LEU A 426 -0.24 -28.23 5.59
N LEU A 427 0.62 -27.79 6.51
CA LEU A 427 0.77 -26.37 6.85
C LEU A 427 1.23 -25.54 5.64
N ARG A 428 2.12 -26.08 4.80
CA ARG A 428 2.54 -25.43 3.55
C ARG A 428 1.38 -25.28 2.56
N ILE A 429 0.61 -26.34 2.35
CA ILE A 429 -0.54 -26.31 1.43
C ILE A 429 -1.61 -25.35 1.96
N LEU A 430 -1.90 -25.37 3.25
CA LEU A 430 -2.86 -24.45 3.85
C LEU A 430 -2.40 -23.00 3.69
N ALA A 431 -1.14 -22.69 4.01
CA ALA A 431 -0.59 -21.34 3.84
C ALA A 431 -0.73 -20.82 2.40
N GLU A 432 -0.43 -21.65 1.41
CA GLU A 432 -0.64 -21.30 0.00
C GLU A 432 -2.12 -21.15 -0.36
N ARG A 433 -2.98 -22.02 0.17
CA ARG A 433 -4.43 -21.98 -0.06
C ARG A 433 -5.02 -20.68 0.48
N LEU A 434 -4.68 -20.32 1.71
CA LEU A 434 -5.09 -19.07 2.36
C LEU A 434 -4.60 -17.85 1.58
N LYS A 435 -3.31 -17.81 1.21
CA LYS A 435 -2.73 -16.72 0.38
C LYS A 435 -3.45 -16.50 -0.95
N ARG A 436 -3.99 -17.55 -1.57
CA ARG A 436 -4.62 -17.47 -2.90
C ARG A 436 -6.10 -17.07 -2.85
N HIS A 437 -6.81 -17.44 -1.80
CA HIS A 437 -8.27 -17.36 -1.78
C HIS A 437 -8.82 -16.37 -0.75
N VAL A 438 -8.05 -16.01 0.28
CA VAL A 438 -8.49 -15.07 1.32
C VAL A 438 -8.00 -13.68 0.94
N ASP A 439 -8.93 -12.76 0.71
CA ASP A 439 -8.63 -11.35 0.45
C ASP A 439 -8.41 -10.59 1.77
N ALA A 440 -7.30 -10.88 2.44
CA ALA A 440 -6.91 -10.24 3.69
C ALA A 440 -5.66 -9.38 3.53
N ASN A 441 -5.56 -8.31 4.32
CA ASN A 441 -4.40 -7.41 4.30
C ASN A 441 -3.12 -8.12 4.74
N THR A 442 -3.21 -9.03 5.71
CA THR A 442 -2.08 -9.86 6.14
C THR A 442 -2.57 -11.22 6.62
N ILE A 443 -1.88 -12.27 6.18
CA ILE A 443 -2.00 -13.63 6.71
C ILE A 443 -0.63 -13.98 7.29
N ALA A 444 -0.57 -14.37 8.54
CA ALA A 444 0.65 -14.64 9.28
C ALA A 444 0.60 -16.01 9.94
N ARG A 445 1.76 -16.59 10.26
CA ARG A 445 1.87 -17.80 11.08
C ARG A 445 2.69 -17.51 12.32
N LEU A 446 2.13 -17.79 13.50
CA LEU A 446 2.76 -17.48 14.79
C LEU A 446 3.70 -18.59 15.25
N GLY A 447 3.42 -19.82 14.82
CA GLY A 447 4.13 -21.04 15.18
C GLY A 447 3.16 -22.22 15.21
N GLY A 448 3.66 -23.46 15.18
CA GLY A 448 2.78 -24.64 15.24
C GLY A 448 1.71 -24.65 14.15
N ASP A 449 0.46 -24.78 14.55
CA ASP A 449 -0.75 -24.80 13.73
C ASP A 449 -1.54 -23.48 13.76
N GLU A 450 -0.93 -22.40 14.27
CA GLU A 450 -1.59 -21.12 14.51
C GLU A 450 -1.34 -20.11 13.39
N PHE A 451 -2.43 -19.63 12.77
CA PHE A 451 -2.44 -18.60 11.75
C PHE A 451 -3.21 -17.37 12.23
N ILE A 452 -2.75 -16.18 11.87
CA ILE A 452 -3.50 -14.94 12.10
C ILE A 452 -3.84 -14.28 10.78
N ILE A 453 -5.10 -13.87 10.65
CA ILE A 453 -5.61 -13.10 9.54
C ILE A 453 -5.96 -11.70 10.05
N LEU A 454 -5.41 -10.69 9.40
CA LEU A 454 -5.60 -9.28 9.71
C LEU A 454 -6.41 -8.63 8.60
N LEU A 455 -7.53 -8.01 8.98
CA LEU A 455 -8.35 -7.18 8.12
C LEU A 455 -8.24 -5.73 8.58
N ASP A 456 -7.81 -4.86 7.68
CA ASP A 456 -7.78 -3.42 7.90
C ASP A 456 -9.00 -2.73 7.29
N ARG A 457 -9.37 -1.58 7.86
CA ARG A 457 -10.43 -0.72 7.34
C ARG A 457 -11.80 -1.40 7.26
N VAL A 458 -12.10 -2.23 8.25
CA VAL A 458 -13.39 -2.92 8.38
C VAL A 458 -14.46 -1.87 8.69
N THR A 459 -15.47 -1.80 7.85
CA THR A 459 -16.61 -0.88 8.02
C THR A 459 -17.95 -1.61 8.24
N ASP A 460 -18.01 -2.90 7.90
CA ASP A 460 -19.19 -3.75 8.06
C ASP A 460 -18.78 -5.08 8.74
N MET A 461 -19.49 -5.47 9.80
CA MET A 461 -19.23 -6.74 10.50
C MET A 461 -19.57 -7.96 9.64
N ALA A 462 -20.48 -7.83 8.66
CA ALA A 462 -20.78 -8.90 7.71
C ALA A 462 -19.58 -9.25 6.80
N GLU A 463 -18.59 -8.35 6.68
CA GLU A 463 -17.32 -8.64 6.02
C GLU A 463 -16.46 -9.60 6.84
N VAL A 464 -16.36 -9.35 8.14
CA VAL A 464 -15.62 -10.17 9.10
C VAL A 464 -16.21 -11.58 9.16
N ASP A 465 -17.53 -11.70 9.26
CA ASP A 465 -18.21 -13.00 9.28
C ASP A 465 -17.97 -13.80 7.99
N ARG A 466 -18.07 -13.15 6.81
CA ARG A 466 -17.78 -13.82 5.53
C ARG A 466 -16.36 -14.35 5.45
N HIS A 467 -15.38 -13.59 5.92
CA HIS A 467 -14.00 -14.05 5.93
C HIS A 467 -13.77 -15.20 6.91
N ALA A 468 -14.41 -15.18 8.08
CA ALA A 468 -14.35 -16.30 9.01
C ALA A 468 -14.97 -17.58 8.41
N GLU A 469 -16.14 -17.48 7.79
CA GLU A 469 -16.78 -18.61 7.10
C GLU A 469 -15.94 -19.14 5.92
N GLU A 470 -15.35 -18.23 5.13
CA GLU A 470 -14.48 -18.59 4.03
C GLU A 470 -13.22 -19.32 4.50
N LEU A 471 -12.60 -18.85 5.59
CA LEU A 471 -11.45 -19.49 6.21
C LEU A 471 -11.78 -20.91 6.66
N LEU A 472 -12.88 -21.10 7.39
CA LEU A 472 -13.34 -22.43 7.82
C LEU A 472 -13.56 -23.36 6.63
N ARG A 473 -14.21 -22.87 5.56
CA ARG A 473 -14.43 -23.64 4.33
C ARG A 473 -13.12 -24.06 3.67
N LEU A 474 -12.16 -23.15 3.55
CA LEU A 474 -10.85 -23.42 2.95
C LEU A 474 -10.02 -24.41 3.77
N VAL A 475 -10.12 -24.36 5.10
CA VAL A 475 -9.46 -25.33 5.99
C VAL A 475 -10.07 -26.72 5.82
N ALA A 476 -11.40 -26.82 5.71
CA ALA A 476 -12.12 -28.09 5.54
C ALA A 476 -11.91 -28.79 4.19
N GLU A 477 -11.35 -28.09 3.18
CA GLU A 477 -11.03 -28.68 1.89
C GLU A 477 -9.96 -29.78 2.00
N PRO A 478 -10.13 -30.94 1.33
CA PRO A 478 -9.19 -32.05 1.43
C PRO A 478 -7.75 -31.67 1.04
N PHE A 479 -6.77 -32.16 1.81
CA PHE A 479 -5.34 -32.03 1.58
C PHE A 479 -4.78 -33.29 0.93
N ALA A 480 -3.94 -33.09 -0.10
CA ALA A 480 -3.17 -34.15 -0.73
C ALA A 480 -1.73 -34.13 -0.23
N VAL A 481 -1.42 -34.93 0.80
CA VAL A 481 -0.12 -34.94 1.52
C VAL A 481 0.33 -36.36 1.83
N GLY A 482 1.65 -36.62 1.79
CA GLY A 482 2.21 -37.92 2.19
C GLY A 482 1.67 -39.16 1.47
N GLY A 483 1.15 -39.01 0.25
CA GLY A 483 0.51 -40.10 -0.51
C GLY A 483 -1.00 -40.27 -0.26
N TRP A 484 -1.56 -39.57 0.73
CA TRP A 484 -3.00 -39.50 0.98
C TRP A 484 -3.64 -38.45 0.07
N ARG A 485 -4.77 -38.77 -0.56
CA ARG A 485 -5.45 -37.87 -1.50
C ARG A 485 -6.57 -37.01 -0.89
N SER A 486 -6.97 -37.28 0.35
CA SER A 486 -8.14 -36.63 0.96
C SER A 486 -8.07 -36.54 2.49
N LEU A 487 -6.97 -36.02 3.05
CA LEU A 487 -6.91 -35.72 4.48
C LEU A 487 -7.74 -34.47 4.77
N GLN A 488 -8.68 -34.51 5.72
CA GLN A 488 -9.49 -33.35 6.09
C GLN A 488 -9.17 -32.89 7.51
N VAL A 489 -9.17 -31.57 7.72
CA VAL A 489 -8.90 -30.93 9.00
C VAL A 489 -9.92 -29.83 9.22
N GLY A 490 -10.35 -29.62 10.47
CA GLY A 490 -11.19 -28.48 10.87
C GLY A 490 -10.34 -27.30 11.34
N GLY A 491 -10.95 -26.12 11.43
CA GLY A 491 -10.30 -24.95 12.01
C GLY A 491 -11.18 -24.32 13.08
N SER A 492 -10.58 -23.80 14.15
CA SER A 492 -11.30 -22.98 15.12
C SER A 492 -10.78 -21.54 15.03
N ILE A 493 -11.68 -20.56 14.95
CA ILE A 493 -11.32 -19.15 14.74
C ILE A 493 -11.79 -18.29 15.91
N GLY A 494 -10.94 -17.42 16.43
CA GLY A 494 -11.28 -16.38 17.38
C GLY A 494 -11.09 -15.01 16.79
N ILE A 495 -11.99 -14.07 17.07
CA ILE A 495 -12.00 -12.75 16.43
C ILE A 495 -11.96 -11.67 17.50
N SER A 496 -11.08 -10.70 17.35
CA SER A 496 -11.00 -9.49 18.18
C SER A 496 -10.95 -8.23 17.30
N LEU A 497 -11.54 -7.14 17.78
CA LEU A 497 -11.78 -5.91 17.05
C LEU A 497 -11.16 -4.70 17.75
N PHE A 498 -10.40 -3.90 17.01
CA PHE A 498 -10.06 -2.55 17.42
C PHE A 498 -11.14 -1.57 16.95
N PRO A 499 -11.55 -0.59 17.78
CA PRO A 499 -11.15 -0.37 19.18
C PRO A 499 -12.05 -1.07 20.21
N ASP A 500 -13.02 -1.89 19.78
CA ASP A 500 -14.10 -2.40 20.63
C ASP A 500 -13.60 -3.34 21.75
N ASP A 501 -12.62 -4.19 21.44
CA ASP A 501 -12.10 -5.22 22.34
C ASP A 501 -10.77 -4.79 22.99
N ALA A 502 -9.88 -4.12 22.24
CA ALA A 502 -8.62 -3.57 22.74
C ALA A 502 -8.07 -2.42 21.88
N GLU A 503 -7.17 -1.62 22.47
CA GLU A 503 -6.49 -0.51 21.80
C GLU A 503 -5.05 -0.84 21.35
N GLU A 504 -4.45 -1.91 21.86
CA GLU A 504 -3.07 -2.32 21.57
C GLU A 504 -2.97 -3.64 20.78
N ALA A 505 -1.94 -3.76 19.93
CA ALA A 505 -1.75 -4.91 19.05
C ALA A 505 -1.56 -6.25 19.79
N SER A 506 -0.79 -6.25 20.89
CA SER A 506 -0.57 -7.42 21.74
C SER A 506 -1.85 -7.91 22.40
N GLU A 507 -2.71 -6.98 22.83
CA GLU A 507 -3.95 -7.27 23.51
C GLU A 507 -5.00 -7.83 22.53
N LEU A 508 -5.16 -7.25 21.34
CA LEU A 508 -6.04 -7.80 20.29
C LEU A 508 -5.67 -9.24 19.92
N ILE A 509 -4.38 -9.56 19.78
CA ILE A 509 -3.93 -10.93 19.51
C ILE A 509 -4.30 -11.87 20.66
N THR A 510 -4.11 -11.43 21.90
CA THR A 510 -4.41 -12.21 23.11
C THR A 510 -5.91 -12.47 23.25
N GLN A 511 -6.73 -11.47 22.93
CA GLN A 511 -8.18 -11.57 22.98
C GLN A 511 -8.75 -12.45 21.86
N ALA A 512 -8.18 -12.35 20.65
CA ALA A 512 -8.53 -13.25 19.55
C ALA A 512 -8.15 -14.71 19.88
N ASP A 513 -7.02 -14.97 20.53
CA ASP A 513 -6.62 -16.29 21.01
C ASP A 513 -7.62 -16.85 22.04
N ALA A 514 -8.03 -16.03 23.02
CA ALA A 514 -9.05 -16.42 23.99
C ALA A 514 -10.40 -16.78 23.33
N ALA A 515 -10.82 -16.02 22.32
CA ALA A 515 -12.03 -16.31 21.55
C ALA A 515 -11.92 -17.59 20.71
N MET A 516 -10.72 -17.90 20.18
CA MET A 516 -10.45 -19.12 19.41
C MET A 516 -10.57 -20.35 20.30
N TYR A 517 -10.09 -20.25 21.54
CA TYR A 517 -10.24 -21.31 22.52
C TYR A 517 -11.73 -21.62 22.80
N LEU A 518 -12.58 -20.60 22.89
CA LEU A 518 -14.02 -20.80 23.02
C LEU A 518 -14.60 -21.54 21.80
N ALA A 519 -14.20 -21.15 20.59
CA ALA A 519 -14.61 -21.86 19.37
C ALA A 519 -14.23 -23.36 19.42
N LYS A 520 -13.08 -23.71 20.04
CA LYS A 520 -12.71 -25.11 20.28
C LYS A 520 -13.61 -25.81 21.31
N ALA A 521 -13.99 -25.12 22.38
CA ALA A 521 -14.84 -25.68 23.43
C ALA A 521 -16.28 -25.90 22.94
N GLU A 522 -16.80 -25.03 22.07
CA GLU A 522 -18.18 -25.05 21.56
C GLU A 522 -18.38 -25.96 20.33
N GLY A 523 -17.51 -26.97 20.16
CA GLY A 523 -17.68 -27.99 19.13
C GLY A 523 -16.71 -27.94 17.96
N ARG A 524 -15.76 -26.98 17.95
CA ARG A 524 -14.73 -26.82 16.89
C ARG A 524 -15.35 -26.49 15.52
N ASN A 525 -14.51 -26.26 14.50
CA ASN A 525 -14.98 -25.91 13.16
C ASN A 525 -15.96 -24.71 13.11
N THR A 526 -15.71 -23.71 13.95
CA THR A 526 -16.56 -22.52 14.10
C THR A 526 -15.70 -21.29 14.42
N PHE A 527 -16.32 -20.11 14.45
CA PHE A 527 -15.67 -18.87 14.86
C PHE A 527 -16.40 -18.18 16.00
N ARG A 528 -15.68 -17.46 16.86
CA ARG A 528 -16.26 -16.67 17.96
C ARG A 528 -15.59 -15.32 18.10
N TYR A 529 -16.37 -14.31 18.46
CA TYR A 529 -15.85 -13.01 18.85
C TYR A 529 -15.40 -13.02 20.30
N TYR A 530 -14.42 -12.18 20.59
CA TYR A 530 -13.99 -11.89 21.94
C TYR A 530 -15.12 -11.25 22.74
N THR A 531 -15.20 -11.63 24.01
CA THR A 531 -15.96 -10.92 25.04
C THR A 531 -15.16 -10.98 26.34
N GLN A 532 -15.29 -9.98 27.22
CA GLN A 532 -14.51 -9.91 28.46
C GLN A 532 -14.69 -11.14 29.38
N ALA A 533 -15.84 -11.81 29.34
CA ALA A 533 -16.10 -13.05 30.07
C ALA A 533 -15.19 -14.23 29.65
N LEU A 534 -14.59 -14.17 28.44
CA LEU A 534 -13.76 -15.26 27.90
C LEU A 534 -12.36 -15.31 28.50
N THR A 535 -11.77 -14.14 28.79
CA THR A 535 -10.45 -14.07 29.44
C THR A 535 -10.52 -14.65 30.86
N GLU A 536 -11.61 -14.38 31.58
CA GLU A 536 -11.84 -14.91 32.93
C GLU A 536 -12.02 -16.44 32.89
N ALA A 537 -12.82 -16.95 31.94
CA ALA A 537 -13.02 -18.39 31.76
C ALA A 537 -11.73 -19.15 31.41
N ALA A 538 -10.86 -18.58 30.57
CA ALA A 538 -9.58 -19.19 30.21
C ALA A 538 -8.62 -19.28 31.41
N SER A 539 -8.56 -18.25 32.26
CA SER A 539 -7.75 -18.26 33.47
C SER A 539 -8.27 -19.26 34.50
N GLU A 540 -9.58 -19.28 34.75
CA GLU A 540 -10.21 -20.23 35.68
C GLU A 540 -9.97 -21.69 35.25
N ARG A 541 -9.95 -21.93 33.94
CA ARG A 541 -9.69 -23.25 33.37
C ARG A 541 -8.28 -23.76 33.66
N LEU A 542 -7.27 -22.92 33.49
CA LEU A 542 -5.87 -23.28 33.75
C LEU A 542 -5.63 -23.60 35.24
N GLU A 543 -6.28 -22.83 36.12
CA GLU A 543 -6.28 -23.07 37.56
C GLU A 543 -6.94 -24.42 37.89
N THR A 544 -8.10 -24.70 37.28
CA THR A 544 -8.82 -25.97 37.44
C THR A 544 -7.98 -27.17 37.00
N GLU A 545 -7.28 -27.10 35.86
CA GLU A 545 -6.38 -28.18 35.41
C GLU A 545 -5.29 -28.44 36.46
N THR A 546 -4.61 -27.38 36.88
CA THR A 546 -3.46 -27.46 37.78
C THR A 546 -3.86 -28.11 39.10
N ARG A 547 -5.00 -27.70 39.66
CA ARG A 547 -5.53 -28.26 40.90
C ARG A 547 -6.05 -29.69 40.73
N LEU A 548 -6.72 -30.01 39.61
CA LEU A 548 -7.22 -31.36 39.35
C LEU A 548 -6.08 -32.39 39.23
N ARG A 549 -4.98 -32.02 38.56
CA ARG A 549 -3.78 -32.88 38.46
C ARG A 549 -3.26 -33.25 39.85
N ARG A 550 -3.18 -32.28 40.75
CA ARG A 550 -2.78 -32.49 42.15
C ARG A 550 -3.80 -33.32 42.94
N ALA A 551 -5.09 -33.11 42.71
CA ALA A 551 -6.16 -33.88 43.36
C ALA A 551 -6.09 -35.38 43.01
N LEU A 552 -5.77 -35.71 41.75
CA LEU A 552 -5.58 -37.09 41.29
C LEU A 552 -4.38 -37.78 41.95
N GLU A 553 -3.32 -37.03 42.24
CA GLU A 553 -2.11 -37.55 42.90
C GLU A 553 -2.30 -37.73 44.41
N LEU A 554 -3.02 -36.80 45.06
CA LEU A 554 -3.24 -36.79 46.51
C LEU A 554 -4.49 -37.57 46.94
N GLY A 555 -5.27 -38.11 46.00
CA GLY A 555 -6.44 -38.94 46.29
C GLY A 555 -7.67 -38.15 46.77
N HIS A 556 -7.79 -36.87 46.39
CA HIS A 556 -8.87 -35.95 46.80
C HIS A 556 -10.20 -36.15 46.04
N LEU A 557 -10.28 -37.18 45.20
CA LEU A 557 -11.55 -37.59 44.59
C LEU A 557 -12.34 -38.44 45.57
N GLU A 558 -13.66 -38.28 45.56
CA GLU A 558 -14.65 -39.07 46.27
C GLU A 558 -15.66 -39.60 45.26
N VAL A 559 -16.39 -40.66 45.62
CA VAL A 559 -17.47 -41.21 44.79
C VAL A 559 -18.71 -41.26 45.65
N PHE A 560 -19.75 -40.59 45.17
CA PHE A 560 -21.09 -40.60 45.75
C PHE A 560 -21.95 -41.53 44.92
N TYR A 561 -23.02 -42.06 45.49
CA TYR A 561 -23.83 -43.10 44.88
C TYR A 561 -25.30 -42.69 44.90
N GLN A 562 -25.95 -42.74 43.75
CA GLN A 562 -27.37 -42.43 43.62
C GLN A 562 -28.18 -43.72 43.39
N PRO A 563 -29.20 -44.02 44.23
CA PRO A 563 -30.03 -45.22 44.05
C PRO A 563 -30.88 -45.19 42.78
N GLN A 564 -30.94 -46.35 42.12
CA GLN A 564 -31.81 -46.65 40.98
C GLN A 564 -32.87 -47.65 41.42
N LEU A 565 -34.14 -47.39 41.10
CA LEU A 565 -35.28 -48.12 41.65
C LEU A 565 -36.14 -48.70 40.55
N ASP A 566 -36.60 -49.93 40.77
CA ASP A 566 -37.63 -50.56 39.96
C ASP A 566 -38.98 -49.84 40.18
N VAL A 567 -39.64 -49.45 39.09
CA VAL A 567 -40.89 -48.69 39.14
C VAL A 567 -42.03 -49.51 39.76
N ALA A 568 -42.08 -50.82 39.48
CA ALA A 568 -43.18 -51.69 39.91
C ALA A 568 -43.12 -52.05 41.41
N THR A 569 -41.94 -52.32 41.93
CA THR A 569 -41.70 -52.84 43.29
C THR A 569 -41.14 -51.77 44.24
N GLY A 570 -40.65 -50.66 43.72
CA GLY A 570 -39.95 -49.63 44.49
C GLY A 570 -38.67 -50.13 45.16
N SER A 571 -38.13 -51.27 44.72
CA SER A 571 -36.87 -51.83 45.22
C SER A 571 -35.69 -51.12 44.59
N ILE A 572 -34.62 -50.91 45.36
CA ILE A 572 -33.36 -50.43 44.81
C ILE A 572 -32.72 -51.61 44.07
N ILE A 573 -32.47 -51.44 42.78
CA ILE A 573 -31.91 -52.47 41.88
C ILE A 573 -30.45 -52.18 41.53
N GLY A 574 -30.05 -50.92 41.59
CA GLY A 574 -28.73 -50.47 41.20
C GLY A 574 -28.38 -49.14 41.83
N VAL A 575 -27.16 -48.69 41.59
CA VAL A 575 -26.67 -47.36 41.98
C VAL A 575 -25.77 -46.79 40.90
N GLU A 576 -25.83 -45.48 40.72
CA GLU A 576 -24.91 -44.74 39.87
C GLU A 576 -23.76 -44.14 40.67
N ALA A 577 -22.53 -44.44 40.27
CA ALA A 577 -21.30 -43.90 40.85
C ALA A 577 -20.97 -42.52 40.24
N LEU A 578 -21.11 -41.49 41.06
CA LEU A 578 -20.95 -40.10 40.69
C LEU A 578 -19.70 -39.52 41.36
N VAL A 579 -18.69 -39.19 40.55
CA VAL A 579 -17.44 -38.60 41.05
C VAL A 579 -17.70 -37.25 41.71
N ARG A 580 -16.98 -36.97 42.79
CA ARG A 580 -16.92 -35.68 43.47
C ARG A 580 -15.47 -35.32 43.68
N TRP A 581 -15.13 -34.05 43.53
CA TRP A 581 -13.79 -33.56 43.84
C TRP A 581 -13.85 -32.70 45.09
N ARG A 582 -13.21 -33.14 46.16
CA ARG A 582 -13.07 -32.35 47.38
C ARG A 582 -11.75 -31.59 47.35
N ASP A 583 -11.83 -30.31 47.01
CA ASP A 583 -10.70 -29.41 47.11
C ASP A 583 -10.51 -28.91 48.56
N PRO A 584 -9.27 -28.85 49.08
CA PRO A 584 -9.02 -28.36 50.44
C PRO A 584 -9.38 -26.89 50.67
N GLU A 585 -9.33 -26.06 49.62
CA GLU A 585 -9.59 -24.62 49.70
C GLU A 585 -11.05 -24.31 49.35
N GLU A 586 -11.58 -24.89 48.27
CA GLU A 586 -12.92 -24.57 47.74
C GLU A 586 -14.03 -25.55 48.18
N GLY A 587 -13.68 -26.66 48.83
CA GLY A 587 -14.65 -27.69 49.21
C GLY A 587 -15.07 -28.56 48.02
N LEU A 588 -16.35 -28.92 47.93
CA LEU A 588 -16.83 -29.83 46.87
C LEU A 588 -16.98 -29.10 45.53
N ILE A 589 -16.12 -29.42 44.58
CA ILE A 589 -16.16 -28.91 43.21
C ILE A 589 -17.08 -29.79 42.36
N SER A 590 -17.96 -29.13 41.59
CA SER A 590 -18.93 -29.78 40.71
C SER A 590 -18.27 -30.53 39.55
N PRO A 591 -18.72 -31.75 39.20
CA PRO A 591 -18.30 -32.48 38.00
C PRO A 591 -18.39 -31.67 36.72
N ALA A 592 -19.43 -30.84 36.58
CA ALA A 592 -19.62 -29.96 35.42
C ALA A 592 -18.47 -28.97 35.21
N ARG A 593 -17.71 -28.64 36.27
CA ARG A 593 -16.55 -27.73 36.19
C ARG A 593 -15.26 -28.45 35.80
N PHE A 594 -15.01 -29.65 36.34
CA PHE A 594 -13.71 -30.32 36.17
C PHE A 594 -13.69 -31.46 35.15
N ILE A 595 -14.83 -32.09 34.82
CA ILE A 595 -14.86 -33.16 33.80
C ILE A 595 -14.47 -32.62 32.41
N PRO A 596 -15.00 -31.47 31.93
CA PRO A 596 -14.57 -30.92 30.63
C PRO A 596 -13.07 -30.62 30.58
N VAL A 597 -12.52 -30.13 31.70
CA VAL A 597 -11.08 -29.90 31.84
C VAL A 597 -10.30 -31.20 31.81
N ALA A 598 -10.80 -32.24 32.48
CA ALA A 598 -10.17 -33.55 32.48
C ALA A 598 -10.13 -34.19 31.08
N GLU A 599 -11.20 -34.03 30.30
CA GLU A 599 -11.31 -34.55 28.95
C GLU A 599 -10.31 -33.88 27.99
N GLU A 600 -10.29 -32.55 27.95
CA GLU A 600 -9.40 -31.81 27.04
C GLU A 600 -7.91 -31.99 27.38
N THR A 601 -7.59 -32.20 28.66
CA THR A 601 -6.20 -32.36 29.13
C THR A 601 -5.74 -33.83 29.17
N GLY A 602 -6.64 -34.77 28.87
CA GLY A 602 -6.39 -36.21 28.95
C GLY A 602 -6.31 -36.77 30.37
N LEU A 603 -6.55 -35.95 31.41
CA LEU A 603 -6.64 -36.39 32.79
C LEU A 603 -7.86 -37.32 33.04
N ILE A 604 -8.87 -37.27 32.16
CA ILE A 604 -10.09 -38.09 32.26
C ILE A 604 -9.81 -39.59 32.33
N ASN A 605 -8.77 -40.07 31.63
CA ASN A 605 -8.38 -41.47 31.66
C ASN A 605 -7.93 -41.93 33.05
N ARG A 606 -7.13 -41.10 33.73
CA ARG A 606 -6.70 -41.37 35.11
C ARG A 606 -7.85 -41.24 36.10
N LEU A 607 -8.67 -40.20 35.93
CA LEU A 607 -9.83 -39.95 36.77
C LEU A 607 -10.81 -41.12 36.70
N GLY A 608 -11.24 -41.50 35.51
CA GLY A 608 -12.20 -42.57 35.32
C GLY A 608 -11.68 -43.93 35.74
N GLN A 609 -10.37 -44.20 35.61
CA GLN A 609 -9.77 -45.40 36.20
C GLN A 609 -9.94 -45.43 37.73
N GLN A 610 -9.63 -44.32 38.43
CA GLN A 610 -9.80 -44.27 39.88
C GLN A 610 -11.28 -44.43 40.30
N VAL A 611 -12.20 -43.83 39.56
CA VAL A 611 -13.65 -43.94 39.82
C VAL A 611 -14.11 -45.39 39.62
N LEU A 612 -13.76 -46.02 38.51
CA LEU A 612 -14.13 -47.41 38.20
C LEU A 612 -13.62 -48.40 39.26
N GLU A 613 -12.35 -48.28 39.65
CA GLU A 613 -11.75 -49.13 40.67
C GLU A 613 -12.38 -48.93 42.05
N ARG A 614 -12.81 -47.71 42.39
CA ARG A 614 -13.50 -47.42 43.66
C ARG A 614 -14.93 -47.95 43.64
N ALA A 615 -15.67 -47.73 42.55
CA ALA A 615 -17.03 -48.20 42.36
C ALA A 615 -17.12 -49.72 42.46
N CYS A 616 -16.26 -50.46 41.73
CA CYS A 616 -16.27 -51.92 41.77
C CYS A 616 -15.93 -52.47 43.17
N ARG A 617 -14.94 -51.88 43.84
CA ARG A 617 -14.59 -52.26 45.23
C ARG A 617 -15.73 -51.97 46.21
N GLN A 618 -16.40 -50.84 46.06
CA GLN A 618 -17.49 -50.45 46.95
C GLN A 618 -18.70 -51.39 46.81
N ALA A 619 -19.08 -51.77 45.60
CA ALA A 619 -20.16 -52.73 45.36
C ALA A 619 -19.89 -54.07 46.07
N VAL A 620 -18.68 -54.62 45.94
CA VAL A 620 -18.29 -55.85 46.63
C VAL A 620 -18.25 -55.67 48.15
N ALA A 621 -17.80 -54.51 48.64
CA ALA A 621 -17.79 -54.21 50.07
C ALA A 621 -19.21 -54.21 50.68
N TRP A 622 -20.20 -53.68 49.95
CA TRP A 622 -21.60 -53.72 50.40
C TRP A 622 -22.15 -55.15 50.45
N GLU A 623 -21.86 -55.99 49.45
CA GLU A 623 -22.27 -57.40 49.47
C GLU A 623 -21.65 -58.18 50.63
N GLN A 624 -20.37 -57.93 50.91
CA GLN A 624 -19.68 -58.53 52.05
C GLN A 624 -20.26 -58.04 53.40
N ALA A 625 -20.81 -56.83 53.43
CA ALA A 625 -21.54 -56.28 54.58
C ALA A 625 -22.98 -56.83 54.70
N GLY A 626 -23.42 -57.70 53.79
CA GLY A 626 -24.75 -58.31 53.80
C GLY A 626 -25.85 -57.47 53.18
N LEU A 627 -25.50 -56.39 52.48
CA LEU A 627 -26.46 -55.59 51.69
C LEU A 627 -26.83 -56.32 50.40
N PRO A 628 -27.96 -55.96 49.76
CA PRO A 628 -28.36 -56.52 48.48
C PRO A 628 -27.25 -56.37 47.43
N ALA A 629 -27.13 -57.35 46.54
CA ALA A 629 -26.29 -57.22 45.36
C ALA A 629 -26.97 -56.25 44.39
N LEU A 630 -26.34 -55.11 44.15
CA LEU A 630 -26.85 -54.03 43.31
C LEU A 630 -26.00 -53.91 42.04
N ASP A 631 -26.63 -53.54 40.94
CA ASP A 631 -25.91 -53.12 39.75
C ASP A 631 -25.16 -51.81 40.02
N MET A 632 -23.92 -51.72 39.55
CA MET A 632 -23.04 -50.57 39.73
C MET A 632 -22.86 -49.88 38.38
N ALA A 633 -23.51 -48.73 38.21
CA ALA A 633 -23.39 -47.89 37.04
C ALA A 633 -22.20 -46.92 37.17
N VAL A 634 -21.39 -46.81 36.11
CA VAL A 634 -20.23 -45.91 36.06
C VAL A 634 -20.21 -45.19 34.71
N ASN A 635 -20.21 -43.86 34.78
CA ASN A 635 -20.08 -42.99 33.62
C ASN A 635 -18.74 -43.13 32.91
N LEU A 636 -18.78 -43.17 31.58
CA LEU A 636 -17.63 -43.30 30.71
C LEU A 636 -17.61 -42.19 29.65
N SER A 637 -16.57 -41.38 29.66
CA SER A 637 -16.39 -40.33 28.65
C SER A 637 -16.08 -40.88 27.26
N ALA A 638 -16.36 -40.07 26.24
CA ALA A 638 -16.00 -40.38 24.85
C ALA A 638 -14.51 -40.65 24.65
N HIS A 639 -13.64 -39.96 25.40
CA HIS A 639 -12.20 -40.13 25.33
C HIS A 639 -11.72 -41.46 25.92
N GLN A 640 -12.46 -42.01 26.88
CA GLN A 640 -12.10 -43.27 27.52
C GLN A 640 -12.57 -44.49 26.72
N ILE A 641 -13.75 -44.45 26.11
CA ILE A 641 -14.28 -45.62 25.36
C ILE A 641 -13.45 -45.93 24.11
N ILE A 642 -12.79 -44.93 23.54
CA ILE A 642 -11.87 -45.08 22.39
C ILE A 642 -10.44 -45.42 22.81
N ASP A 643 -10.12 -45.41 24.10
CA ASP A 643 -8.80 -45.83 24.59
C ASP A 643 -8.64 -47.34 24.34
N PRO A 644 -7.64 -47.79 23.55
CA PRO A 644 -7.42 -49.20 23.29
C PRO A 644 -7.18 -50.03 24.56
N GLN A 645 -6.83 -49.39 25.68
CA GLN A 645 -6.65 -50.05 26.96
C GLN A 645 -7.93 -50.17 27.78
N MET A 646 -9.07 -49.62 27.35
CA MET A 646 -10.28 -49.54 28.18
C MET A 646 -10.77 -50.93 28.62
N THR A 647 -10.92 -51.87 27.69
CA THR A 647 -11.29 -53.26 27.99
C THR A 647 -10.35 -53.88 29.03
N SER A 648 -9.04 -53.62 28.92
CA SER A 648 -8.05 -54.14 29.86
C SER A 648 -8.17 -53.53 31.26
N ARG A 649 -8.52 -52.24 31.35
CA ARG A 649 -8.75 -51.54 32.63
C ARG A 649 -10.02 -52.06 33.32
N VAL A 650 -11.11 -52.25 32.57
CA VAL A 650 -12.35 -52.84 33.10
C VAL A 650 -12.09 -54.25 33.61
N ARG A 651 -11.43 -55.10 32.81
CA ARG A 651 -11.07 -56.46 33.21
C ARG A 651 -10.25 -56.47 34.50
N ARG A 652 -9.29 -55.55 34.63
CA ARG A 652 -8.47 -55.43 35.85
C ARG A 652 -9.32 -55.00 37.05
N ALA A 653 -10.16 -53.98 36.92
CA ALA A 653 -11.00 -53.50 38.02
C ALA A 653 -11.97 -54.58 38.51
N LEU A 654 -12.59 -55.33 37.60
CA LEU A 654 -13.45 -56.48 37.93
C LEU A 654 -12.66 -57.58 38.64
N HIS A 655 -11.50 -57.96 38.12
CA HIS A 655 -10.66 -59.00 38.71
C HIS A 655 -10.14 -58.62 40.11
N GLU A 656 -9.70 -57.38 40.30
CA GLU A 656 -9.15 -56.91 41.58
C GLU A 656 -10.22 -56.71 42.66
N SER A 657 -11.42 -56.27 42.27
CA SER A 657 -12.53 -56.12 43.20
C SER A 657 -13.25 -57.45 43.50
N GLY A 658 -13.29 -58.37 42.53
CA GLY A 658 -14.11 -59.57 42.58
C GLY A 658 -15.57 -59.34 42.18
N LEU A 659 -15.92 -58.17 41.62
CA LEU A 659 -17.26 -57.88 41.15
C LEU A 659 -17.60 -58.76 39.92
N SER A 660 -18.78 -59.38 39.91
CA SER A 660 -19.29 -60.04 38.70
C SER A 660 -19.44 -59.02 37.57
N ALA A 661 -18.96 -59.35 36.37
CA ALA A 661 -19.02 -58.45 35.21
C ALA A 661 -20.47 -58.02 34.90
N GLU A 662 -21.42 -58.93 35.05
CA GLU A 662 -22.86 -58.70 34.80
C GLU A 662 -23.47 -57.62 35.69
N ARG A 663 -22.82 -57.24 36.79
CA ARG A 663 -23.26 -56.18 37.71
C ARG A 663 -22.59 -54.85 37.48
N LEU A 664 -21.68 -54.75 36.52
CA LEU A 664 -21.09 -53.48 36.12
C LEU A 664 -21.85 -52.96 34.91
N VAL A 665 -22.44 -51.78 35.05
CA VAL A 665 -23.09 -51.05 33.97
C VAL A 665 -22.18 -49.89 33.57
N LEU A 666 -21.79 -49.82 32.30
CA LEU A 666 -21.02 -48.70 31.77
C LEU A 666 -21.97 -47.75 31.04
N GLU A 667 -22.04 -46.51 31.50
CA GLU A 667 -22.92 -45.49 30.93
C GLU A 667 -22.13 -44.63 29.93
N ILE A 668 -22.66 -44.50 28.73
CA ILE A 668 -22.07 -43.71 27.64
C ILE A 668 -23.12 -42.76 27.07
N THR A 669 -22.76 -41.51 26.84
CA THR A 669 -23.72 -40.55 26.28
C THR A 669 -24.08 -40.89 24.82
N GLU A 670 -25.30 -40.52 24.42
CA GLU A 670 -25.78 -40.67 23.04
C GLU A 670 -24.79 -40.09 22.00
N SER A 671 -24.26 -38.89 22.27
CA SER A 671 -23.30 -38.20 21.38
C SER A 671 -21.99 -38.98 21.21
N THR A 672 -21.56 -39.70 22.24
CA THR A 672 -20.36 -40.55 22.19
C THR A 672 -20.52 -41.67 21.17
N LEU A 673 -21.70 -42.29 21.10
CA LEU A 673 -22.00 -43.34 20.14
C LEU A 673 -22.04 -42.83 18.70
N MET A 674 -22.49 -41.60 18.47
CA MET A 674 -22.67 -41.06 17.13
C MET A 674 -21.35 -40.57 16.50
N THR A 675 -20.45 -40.01 17.30
CA THR A 675 -19.27 -39.30 16.77
C THR A 675 -18.16 -40.24 16.28
N GLN A 676 -18.07 -41.47 16.81
CA GLN A 676 -16.96 -42.42 16.56
C GLN A 676 -17.46 -43.88 16.47
N ALA A 677 -18.59 -44.10 15.78
CA ALA A 677 -19.36 -45.34 15.84
C ALA A 677 -18.58 -46.63 15.53
N GLU A 678 -17.58 -46.62 14.63
CA GLU A 678 -16.83 -47.84 14.28
C GLU A 678 -15.79 -48.23 15.34
N ASP A 679 -15.01 -47.27 15.84
CA ASP A 679 -14.01 -47.51 16.89
C ASP A 679 -14.67 -47.88 18.23
N VAL A 680 -15.79 -47.24 18.55
CA VAL A 680 -16.58 -47.54 19.74
C VAL A 680 -17.22 -48.93 19.67
N LEU A 681 -17.65 -49.37 18.48
CA LEU A 681 -18.29 -50.67 18.30
C LEU A 681 -17.36 -51.84 18.68
N GLY A 682 -16.08 -51.77 18.28
CA GLY A 682 -15.09 -52.78 18.65
C GLY A 682 -14.91 -52.88 20.17
N THR A 683 -14.69 -51.74 20.84
CA THR A 683 -14.55 -51.72 22.30
C THR A 683 -15.81 -52.20 23.01
N LEU A 684 -17.00 -51.77 22.56
CA LEU A 684 -18.26 -52.23 23.15
C LEU A 684 -18.48 -53.73 22.98
N GLU A 685 -18.16 -54.30 21.82
CA GLU A 685 -18.23 -55.75 21.62
C GLU A 685 -17.29 -56.50 22.58
N GLU A 686 -16.07 -56.02 22.77
CA GLU A 686 -15.13 -56.60 23.73
C GLU A 686 -15.62 -56.49 25.18
N LEU A 687 -16.19 -55.35 25.56
CA LEU A 687 -16.79 -55.13 26.87
C LEU A 687 -18.00 -56.06 27.09
N LYS A 688 -18.89 -56.20 26.09
CA LYS A 688 -20.01 -57.15 26.15
C LYS A 688 -19.53 -58.59 26.25
N GLN A 689 -18.44 -58.96 25.60
CA GLN A 689 -17.81 -60.30 25.75
C GLN A 689 -17.24 -60.53 27.15
N LEU A 690 -16.87 -59.48 27.89
CA LEU A 690 -16.53 -59.60 29.32
C LEU A 690 -17.76 -59.90 30.18
N GLY A 691 -18.96 -59.62 29.68
CA GLY A 691 -20.22 -59.75 30.40
C GLY A 691 -20.70 -58.47 31.07
N VAL A 692 -20.07 -57.32 30.80
CA VAL A 692 -20.55 -56.03 31.36
C VAL A 692 -21.81 -55.57 30.64
N GLN A 693 -22.63 -54.80 31.35
CA GLN A 693 -23.79 -54.15 30.79
C GLN A 693 -23.41 -52.77 30.24
N VAL A 694 -24.16 -52.29 29.26
CA VAL A 694 -23.97 -50.98 28.63
C VAL A 694 -25.28 -50.22 28.65
N ALA A 695 -25.22 -48.99 29.14
CA ALA A 695 -26.33 -48.05 29.15
C ALA A 695 -26.04 -46.86 28.24
N ILE A 696 -27.06 -46.38 27.53
CA ILE A 696 -27.00 -45.10 26.84
C ILE A 696 -27.55 -44.02 27.76
N ASP A 697 -26.74 -43.01 28.01
CA ASP A 697 -27.07 -41.85 28.84
C ASP A 697 -27.51 -40.63 28.02
N ASP A 698 -28.21 -39.71 28.69
CA ASP A 698 -28.76 -38.46 28.13
C ASP A 698 -29.60 -38.64 26.84
N PHE A 699 -30.31 -39.77 26.72
CA PHE A 699 -30.98 -40.13 25.46
C PHE A 699 -32.14 -39.19 25.12
N GLY A 700 -32.14 -38.69 23.88
CA GLY A 700 -33.15 -37.79 23.32
C GLY A 700 -32.67 -36.34 23.17
N THR A 701 -31.52 -35.99 23.74
CA THR A 701 -30.92 -34.65 23.60
C THR A 701 -30.10 -34.50 22.31
N GLY A 702 -29.81 -35.60 21.60
CA GLY A 702 -29.00 -35.64 20.38
C GLY A 702 -29.72 -36.20 19.14
N TYR A 703 -28.97 -36.33 18.03
CA TYR A 703 -29.45 -36.94 16.78
C TYR A 703 -29.15 -38.44 16.76
N SER A 704 -30.01 -39.25 17.37
CA SER A 704 -29.89 -40.71 17.32
C SER A 704 -30.24 -41.28 15.94
N SER A 705 -29.31 -42.03 15.35
CA SER A 705 -29.65 -42.96 14.28
C SER A 705 -30.13 -44.28 14.89
N LEU A 706 -31.43 -44.56 14.75
CA LEU A 706 -32.09 -45.83 15.10
C LEU A 706 -31.33 -47.07 14.57
N ALA A 707 -30.62 -46.92 13.45
CA ALA A 707 -29.81 -47.99 12.88
C ALA A 707 -28.62 -48.39 13.78
N TYR A 708 -28.06 -47.44 14.54
CA TYR A 708 -26.95 -47.70 15.46
C TYR A 708 -27.42 -48.33 16.77
N LEU A 709 -28.53 -47.86 17.34
CA LEU A 709 -29.16 -48.48 18.52
C LEU A 709 -29.41 -49.98 18.31
N LYS A 710 -29.84 -50.37 17.09
CA LYS A 710 -30.04 -51.77 16.75
C LYS A 710 -28.74 -52.57 16.58
N ARG A 711 -27.64 -51.92 16.21
CA ARG A 711 -26.33 -52.57 15.99
C ARG A 711 -25.57 -52.77 17.30
N PHE A 712 -25.73 -51.85 18.25
CA PHE A 712 -25.09 -51.95 19.55
C PHE A 712 -25.89 -52.89 20.47
N ALA A 713 -25.20 -53.78 21.19
CA ALA A 713 -25.81 -54.65 22.20
C ALA A 713 -25.99 -53.87 23.51
N ILE A 714 -26.91 -52.91 23.49
CA ILE A 714 -27.27 -52.04 24.61
C ILE A 714 -28.27 -52.75 25.52
N ASP A 715 -28.08 -52.64 26.83
CA ASP A 715 -28.98 -53.24 27.83
C ASP A 715 -29.94 -52.20 28.40
N TRP A 716 -29.47 -50.97 28.59
CA TRP A 716 -30.23 -49.88 29.21
C TRP A 716 -30.26 -48.61 28.35
N LEU A 717 -31.38 -47.91 28.41
CA LEU A 717 -31.55 -46.57 27.86
C LEU A 717 -32.05 -45.64 28.96
N LYS A 718 -31.27 -44.58 29.23
CA LYS A 718 -31.58 -43.59 30.26
C LYS A 718 -32.26 -42.38 29.62
N VAL A 719 -33.47 -42.08 30.05
CA VAL A 719 -34.24 -40.92 29.56
C VAL A 719 -33.80 -39.70 30.34
N ASP A 720 -33.24 -38.71 29.61
CA ASP A 720 -32.69 -37.50 30.19
C ASP A 720 -33.72 -36.72 31.03
N ARG A 721 -33.24 -36.12 32.12
CA ARG A 721 -34.03 -35.29 33.03
C ARG A 721 -34.84 -34.20 32.33
N CYS A 722 -34.36 -33.63 31.22
CA CYS A 722 -35.06 -32.55 30.52
C CYS A 722 -36.45 -32.96 30.02
N PHE A 723 -36.65 -34.25 29.70
CA PHE A 723 -37.97 -34.79 29.33
C PHE A 723 -38.81 -35.20 30.54
N ILE A 724 -38.22 -35.28 31.74
CA ILE A 724 -38.89 -35.75 32.96
C ILE A 724 -39.38 -34.60 33.84
N GLN A 725 -38.62 -33.49 33.89
CA GLN A 725 -38.82 -32.40 34.84
C GLN A 725 -40.22 -31.75 34.76
N ASP A 726 -40.79 -31.63 33.57
CA ASP A 726 -42.07 -30.95 33.32
C ASP A 726 -43.27 -31.93 33.21
N LEU A 727 -43.03 -33.22 33.44
CA LEU A 727 -44.08 -34.22 33.46
C LEU A 727 -44.97 -34.09 34.71
N PRO A 728 -46.28 -34.34 34.59
CA PRO A 728 -47.04 -34.70 33.38
C PRO A 728 -47.68 -33.49 32.66
N ALA A 729 -47.30 -32.26 33.03
CA ALA A 729 -48.01 -31.05 32.59
C ALA A 729 -47.68 -30.67 31.15
N ASP A 730 -46.43 -30.83 30.74
CA ASP A 730 -46.02 -30.60 29.36
C ASP A 730 -46.39 -31.80 28.47
N LYS A 731 -47.15 -31.51 27.41
CA LYS A 731 -47.64 -32.55 26.48
C LYS A 731 -46.55 -33.03 25.54
N SER A 732 -45.63 -32.16 25.14
CA SER A 732 -44.53 -32.50 24.24
C SER A 732 -43.59 -33.47 24.94
N ASP A 733 -43.19 -33.16 26.17
CA ASP A 733 -42.32 -34.03 26.96
C ASP A 733 -43.01 -35.36 27.25
N ALA A 734 -44.31 -35.34 27.60
CA ALA A 734 -45.09 -36.56 27.78
C ALA A 734 -45.11 -37.47 26.53
N GLU A 735 -45.31 -36.89 25.34
CA GLU A 735 -45.31 -37.63 24.07
C GLU A 735 -43.91 -38.16 23.71
N LEU A 736 -42.86 -37.36 23.96
CA LEU A 736 -41.46 -37.74 23.71
C LEU A 736 -41.02 -38.86 24.65
N THR A 737 -41.24 -38.73 25.96
CA THR A 737 -40.94 -39.78 26.95
C THR A 737 -41.65 -41.09 26.59
N GLN A 738 -42.95 -41.04 26.24
CA GLN A 738 -43.68 -42.24 25.82
C GLN A 738 -43.10 -42.87 24.55
N THR A 739 -42.67 -42.04 23.59
CA THR A 739 -42.05 -42.52 22.35
C THR A 739 -40.72 -43.20 22.61
N ILE A 740 -39.88 -42.63 23.48
CA ILE A 740 -38.59 -43.19 23.89
C ILE A 740 -38.78 -44.53 24.60
N ILE A 741 -39.72 -44.61 25.56
CA ILE A 741 -40.04 -45.87 26.26
C ILE A 741 -40.47 -46.96 25.28
N ASN A 742 -41.41 -46.64 24.40
CA ASN A 742 -41.90 -47.59 23.40
C ASN A 742 -40.80 -48.05 22.44
N LEU A 743 -39.91 -47.14 22.03
CA LEU A 743 -38.79 -47.46 21.16
C LEU A 743 -37.85 -48.47 21.82
N ALA A 744 -37.42 -48.20 23.06
CA ALA A 744 -36.52 -49.07 23.80
C ALA A 744 -37.10 -50.48 23.97
N HIS A 745 -38.38 -50.57 24.39
CA HIS A 745 -39.06 -51.86 24.54
C HIS A 745 -39.20 -52.63 23.22
N ASN A 746 -39.45 -51.95 22.11
CA ASN A 746 -39.48 -52.57 20.78
C ASN A 746 -38.12 -53.14 20.35
N LEU A 747 -37.02 -52.62 20.91
CA LEU A 747 -35.67 -53.11 20.69
C LEU A 747 -35.22 -54.12 21.76
N GLY A 748 -36.04 -54.39 22.79
CA GLY A 748 -35.71 -55.26 23.90
C GLY A 748 -34.74 -54.64 24.91
N ILE A 749 -34.66 -53.30 24.96
CA ILE A 749 -33.79 -52.52 25.84
C ILE A 749 -34.61 -52.05 27.06
N GLN A 750 -34.03 -52.10 28.26
CA GLN A 750 -34.67 -51.62 29.48
C GLN A 750 -34.55 -50.10 29.62
N VAL A 751 -35.53 -49.45 30.24
CA VAL A 751 -35.59 -47.99 30.33
C VAL A 751 -35.46 -47.52 31.77
N LEU A 752 -34.58 -46.56 31.99
CA LEU A 752 -34.42 -45.86 33.25
C LEU A 752 -34.71 -44.36 33.08
N ALA A 753 -35.68 -43.83 33.82
CA ALA A 753 -36.00 -42.40 33.78
C ALA A 753 -35.17 -41.62 34.82
N GLU A 754 -34.49 -40.57 34.39
CA GLU A 754 -33.64 -39.76 35.24
C GLU A 754 -34.31 -38.49 35.77
N GLY A 755 -33.81 -37.98 36.89
CA GLY A 755 -34.27 -36.69 37.42
C GLY A 755 -35.72 -36.70 37.90
N VAL A 756 -36.24 -37.84 38.37
CA VAL A 756 -37.59 -37.90 38.98
C VAL A 756 -37.55 -37.23 40.35
N GLU A 757 -38.29 -36.13 40.49
CA GLU A 757 -38.34 -35.29 41.70
C GLU A 757 -39.70 -35.32 42.41
N THR A 758 -40.80 -35.65 41.70
CA THR A 758 -42.15 -35.65 42.27
C THR A 758 -42.86 -37.01 42.14
N ARG A 759 -43.80 -37.29 43.05
CA ARG A 759 -44.62 -38.51 42.97
C ARG A 759 -45.47 -38.54 41.70
N GLU A 760 -45.92 -37.37 41.23
CA GLU A 760 -46.74 -37.25 40.02
C GLU A 760 -45.98 -37.67 38.76
N GLN A 761 -44.69 -37.32 38.66
CA GLN A 761 -43.78 -37.78 37.60
C GLN A 761 -43.64 -39.31 37.64
N LEU A 762 -43.39 -39.88 38.83
CA LEU A 762 -43.28 -41.33 39.00
C LEU A 762 -44.57 -42.07 38.63
N ASP A 763 -45.73 -41.59 39.09
CA ASP A 763 -47.03 -42.18 38.77
C ASP A 763 -47.36 -42.07 37.27
N PHE A 764 -46.84 -41.04 36.59
CA PHE A 764 -46.94 -40.90 35.15
C PHE A 764 -46.04 -41.92 34.43
N LEU A 765 -44.76 -42.01 34.80
CA LEU A 765 -43.81 -42.99 34.25
C LEU A 765 -44.29 -44.43 34.43
N ALA A 766 -44.86 -44.76 35.59
CA ALA A 766 -45.46 -46.06 35.85
C ALA A 766 -46.63 -46.38 34.89
N ARG A 767 -47.43 -45.38 34.50
CA ARG A 767 -48.52 -45.55 33.53
C ARG A 767 -48.01 -45.74 32.10
N LEU A 768 -46.87 -45.15 31.75
CA LEU A 768 -46.21 -45.35 30.45
C LEU A 768 -45.47 -46.69 30.35
N GLY A 769 -45.34 -47.42 31.48
CA GLY A 769 -44.64 -48.70 31.54
C GLY A 769 -43.13 -48.59 31.68
N CYS A 770 -42.60 -47.46 32.17
CA CYS A 770 -41.16 -47.33 32.44
C CYS A 770 -40.68 -48.40 33.44
N ASP A 771 -39.49 -48.97 33.21
CA ASP A 771 -38.97 -50.10 34.02
C ASP A 771 -38.36 -49.62 35.34
N SER A 772 -37.49 -48.61 35.26
CA SER A 772 -36.69 -48.13 36.38
C SER A 772 -36.65 -46.60 36.44
N TRP A 773 -36.28 -46.04 37.59
CA TRP A 773 -36.14 -44.60 37.74
C TRP A 773 -35.04 -44.22 38.74
N GLN A 774 -34.50 -43.02 38.57
CA GLN A 774 -33.61 -42.39 39.53
C GLN A 774 -33.91 -40.88 39.66
N GLY A 775 -33.67 -40.32 40.83
CA GLY A 775 -33.87 -38.89 41.06
C GLY A 775 -34.05 -38.50 42.52
N PHE A 776 -34.20 -37.20 42.75
CA PHE A 776 -34.24 -36.62 44.10
C PHE A 776 -35.50 -36.99 44.90
N LEU A 777 -36.53 -37.54 44.25
CA LEU A 777 -37.68 -38.12 44.94
C LEU A 777 -37.26 -39.27 45.87
N CYS A 778 -36.25 -40.06 45.48
CA CYS A 778 -35.69 -41.10 46.35
C CYS A 778 -34.62 -40.51 47.27
N SER A 779 -33.55 -40.00 46.67
CA SER A 779 -32.41 -39.42 47.38
C SER A 779 -31.56 -38.60 46.43
N ARG A 780 -30.84 -37.62 46.98
CA ARG A 780 -29.65 -37.07 46.33
C ARG A 780 -28.52 -38.11 46.33
N PRO A 781 -27.46 -37.95 45.52
CA PRO A 781 -26.27 -38.80 45.62
C PRO A 781 -25.70 -38.76 47.04
N LEU A 782 -25.39 -39.94 47.60
CA LEU A 782 -24.95 -40.12 48.99
C LEU A 782 -23.51 -40.66 49.07
N PRO A 783 -22.75 -40.31 50.12
CA PRO A 783 -21.54 -41.06 50.48
C PRO A 783 -21.83 -42.55 50.71
N PRO A 784 -20.82 -43.43 50.58
CA PRO A 784 -21.02 -44.87 50.67
C PRO A 784 -21.59 -45.35 52.02
N GLU A 785 -21.24 -44.68 53.12
CA GLU A 785 -21.74 -45.00 54.46
C GLU A 785 -23.22 -44.64 54.60
N GLU A 786 -23.61 -43.44 54.14
CA GLU A 786 -25.00 -42.97 54.19
C GLU A 786 -25.92 -43.81 53.29
N LEU A 787 -25.44 -44.24 52.13
CA LEU A 787 -26.18 -45.15 51.26
C LEU A 787 -26.39 -46.51 51.92
N ALA A 788 -25.38 -47.06 52.61
CA ALA A 788 -25.52 -48.31 53.34
C ALA A 788 -26.59 -48.22 54.44
N GLU A 789 -26.67 -47.09 55.15
CA GLU A 789 -27.75 -46.83 56.11
C GLU A 789 -29.12 -46.71 55.43
N HIS A 790 -29.18 -46.02 54.29
CA HIS A 790 -30.42 -45.87 53.51
C HIS A 790 -30.98 -47.22 53.03
N LEU A 791 -30.11 -48.13 52.57
CA LEU A 791 -30.47 -49.48 52.16
C LEU A 791 -31.02 -50.30 53.33
N ASN A 792 -30.34 -50.29 54.48
CA ASN A 792 -30.78 -51.03 55.67
C ASN A 792 -32.14 -50.56 56.20
N ASN A 793 -32.38 -49.25 56.26
CA ASN A 793 -33.63 -48.70 56.78
C ASN A 793 -34.84 -49.08 55.92
N ARG A 794 -34.68 -49.13 54.60
CA ARG A 794 -35.75 -49.52 53.68
C ARG A 794 -36.08 -51.02 53.72
N ASP A 795 -35.09 -51.88 53.90
CA ASP A 795 -35.33 -53.32 54.09
C ASP A 795 -36.14 -53.59 55.37
N ASP A 796 -35.90 -52.81 56.43
CA ASP A 796 -36.68 -52.87 57.66
C ASP A 796 -38.13 -52.37 57.49
N GLU A 797 -38.35 -51.31 56.70
CA GLU A 797 -39.70 -50.83 56.37
C GLU A 797 -40.47 -51.83 55.50
N LYS A 798 -39.83 -52.47 54.51
CA LYS A 798 -40.43 -53.52 53.68
C LYS A 798 -40.72 -54.81 54.42
N ARG A 799 -39.94 -55.16 55.46
CA ARG A 799 -40.24 -56.32 56.33
C ARG A 799 -41.39 -56.05 57.30
N ARG A 800 -41.72 -54.77 57.56
CA ARG A 800 -42.78 -54.35 58.48
C ARG A 800 -44.12 -54.07 57.78
N ALA A 801 -44.09 -53.69 56.50
CA ALA A 801 -45.25 -53.56 55.62
C ALA A 801 -45.70 -54.93 55.08
#